data_AF-A0A1S7LGZ4-F1
#
_entry.id   AF-A0A1S7LGZ4-F1
#
_cell.length_a   1.000
_cell.length_b   1.000
_cell.length_c   1.000
_cell.angle_alpha   90.00
_cell.angle_beta   90.00
_cell.angle_gamma   90.00
#
_symmetry.space_group_name_H-M   'P 1'
#
loop_
_entity.id
_entity.type
_entity.pdbx_description
1 polymer ?
#
loop_
_entity_poly.entity_id
_entity_poly.type
_entity_poly.pdbx_seq_one_letter_code
_entity_poly.pdbx_strand_id
1 'polypeptide(L)'
;MPAFNAFNYDFTLPLYNSFNPWAGFSSFSSNFQTPSWGGYSWQSSSSSAVTLSSSSDEADSRPLQDALDDDTTSSNNSRSTATELGSITSDGEWQGLEITSNDRDWYHFSLDQAGAAGDQVSIQFEHALGDLDMRLHNSSGRRIDFSNSVEDQESISLEGLASGDYYLQVYGYWGDSNPDYSLSFDITSSEEVVDEESDNSDATSEETTPLLDDDATVNNDSRSQATELGGITEDSQWQGLSITEDDRDWYSFSLESEGVAGDQVSIAFSHALGDLDMRLHDSSGRRLDLSNSVDDQETISLEGLGSGDYYLQVYGYWGDSNPEYSLTFDLASSTEPADEAGGGDTLESGDLYEDNNSMESATDLGVITESKSISNLSITDEDQDWLRFELSESGDHADLITIDFEHDQGDLDMRLLDADGELLGLSNSVEDYEALSLDGLDAGLYYLEVYGYHGVANPQYDLNIIWGDDLLDPEADDLLDDTFDDDFEEDDELEEDFEEEDAEEDDVLEDEYEDDAEADDVFEDDTLEDDAEADDAFEDEYEEDSTAEDDSGEVSGDTVSSWQNPVLLGALATAVPLDGLAIESDSSDWFQFTLDQTGLLGDAIGITFDHDQGDLDIGLYDASGQYLDLSAGIENSESIDLQGLTAGNYLLEVYGYQGVANPEYEFSIEVAEIAEDESSAEESGDEPGDETVDDTPEDEGESEVADSTDDTSDETDPSDDTESDASSEEEAVESSSLDAWTLMVYIDADNNLEAMGIDDINEMERVDLGDDINVVVQIDRIPGYDTSNGNWTDTRRGDITQDQSSSLIGSELESIGEQNMGDPDTLTDFINWSVENNPAQNYGLIIWDHGAGIDGMAWDDSTPNHDYLSLSELTKGLQNSDVEQFDLIGFDLCLQGMAEQSHELADLADVMVASEDLEPGDGWDYTGFLNSLAADSSMDAASLGGAIVDSYGAFYGDQTLSAIDLSGQDNLVSSINSFYSAVADNATNSDWQVMAQARDNATNYHYDAYRDLGGFMDGVANGTAGEISQTAQAVSSALSAMVIDQVDVSGASGLSIYLPDPDESVRDDYRDENFQFVADSNWDDFLQLFVTQADGFSFA
;
A
#
# COMPACT_ATOMS: atom_id res chain seq x y z
N MET A 1 -20.64 -21.15 70.94
CA MET A 1 -19.92 -22.26 71.61
C MET A 1 -20.46 -23.57 71.07
N PRO A 2 -19.61 -24.61 70.88
CA PRO A 2 -18.14 -24.68 71.08
C PRO A 2 -17.36 -24.71 69.73
N ALA A 3 -16.02 -24.79 69.62
CA ALA A 3 -14.82 -24.36 70.41
C ALA A 3 -13.55 -25.03 69.80
N PHE A 4 -12.30 -24.51 69.81
CA PHE A 4 -11.73 -23.23 70.31
C PHE A 4 -10.36 -22.90 69.65
N ASN A 5 -9.89 -21.66 69.86
CA ASN A 5 -8.64 -21.02 69.39
C ASN A 5 -7.31 -21.49 70.04
N ALA A 6 -6.16 -21.16 69.41
CA ALA A 6 -4.93 -20.53 70.01
C ALA A 6 -3.89 -20.21 68.89
N PHE A 7 -3.42 -18.96 68.61
CA PHE A 7 -2.47 -18.06 69.33
C PHE A 7 -0.97 -18.46 69.17
N ASN A 8 0.07 -17.59 69.03
CA ASN A 8 0.30 -16.10 69.07
C ASN A 8 1.72 -15.78 68.45
N TYR A 9 2.42 -14.62 68.37
CA TYR A 9 2.44 -13.19 68.84
C TYR A 9 3.64 -12.44 68.13
N ASP A 10 3.97 -11.13 68.11
CA ASP A 10 3.38 -9.79 68.43
C ASP A 10 4.35 -8.62 67.96
N PHE A 11 3.86 -7.49 67.41
CA PHE A 11 4.47 -6.09 67.35
C PHE A 11 5.72 -5.70 66.48
N THR A 12 5.99 -4.42 66.06
CA THR A 12 5.37 -3.06 66.34
C THR A 12 5.56 -1.97 65.22
N LEU A 13 4.45 -1.27 64.86
CA LEU A 13 4.14 0.19 64.68
C LEU A 13 5.24 1.31 64.69
N PRO A 14 4.98 2.59 64.21
CA PRO A 14 3.66 3.30 64.10
C PRO A 14 3.38 4.27 62.91
N LEU A 15 2.11 4.73 62.81
CA LEU A 15 1.57 5.83 61.98
C LEU A 15 0.73 6.84 62.81
N TYR A 16 0.40 7.99 62.21
CA TYR A 16 -0.55 9.06 62.61
C TYR A 16 -0.97 9.76 61.27
N ASN A 17 -2.13 10.39 61.01
CA ASN A 17 -3.38 10.81 61.69
C ASN A 17 -4.44 10.97 60.54
N SER A 18 -5.58 11.69 60.45
CA SER A 18 -6.65 12.36 61.25
C SER A 18 -7.75 12.77 60.23
N PHE A 19 -9.08 12.84 60.46
CA PHE A 19 -9.95 12.59 61.62
C PHE A 19 -11.40 12.22 61.15
N ASN A 20 -12.48 12.62 61.86
CA ASN A 20 -13.91 12.33 61.57
C ASN A 20 -14.81 13.38 62.29
N PRO A 21 -16.08 13.63 61.89
CA PRO A 21 -17.16 13.44 62.90
C PRO A 21 -18.61 13.05 62.42
N TRP A 22 -19.10 11.90 62.91
CA TRP A 22 -20.47 11.60 63.45
C TRP A 22 -21.67 11.53 62.46
N ALA A 23 -22.46 10.44 62.34
CA ALA A 23 -23.31 9.67 63.30
C ALA A 23 -24.66 10.33 63.71
N GLY A 24 -25.85 9.67 63.75
CA GLY A 24 -26.27 8.30 63.36
C GLY A 24 -27.68 7.89 63.89
N PHE A 25 -28.16 6.66 63.56
CA PHE A 25 -29.29 5.88 64.14
C PHE A 25 -30.79 6.29 64.02
N SER A 26 -31.48 5.66 63.05
CA SER A 26 -32.81 4.99 63.08
C SER A 26 -34.02 5.42 63.97
N SER A 27 -35.15 5.68 63.29
CA SER A 27 -36.58 5.29 63.58
C SER A 27 -37.36 5.75 64.84
N PHE A 28 -38.55 6.38 64.65
CA PHE A 28 -39.90 5.86 65.02
C PHE A 28 -41.12 6.82 64.79
N SER A 29 -42.17 6.30 64.13
CA SER A 29 -43.63 6.57 64.31
C SER A 29 -44.30 7.98 64.26
N SER A 30 -45.11 8.16 63.20
CA SER A 30 -46.61 8.34 63.23
C SER A 30 -47.31 9.72 63.14
N ASN A 31 -48.30 9.75 62.23
CA ASN A 31 -49.55 10.54 62.19
C ASN A 31 -49.53 12.08 62.01
N PHE A 32 -50.00 12.57 60.85
CA PHE A 32 -51.29 13.32 60.78
C PHE A 32 -51.95 13.33 59.37
N GLN A 33 -53.24 13.03 59.36
CA GLN A 33 -54.32 13.04 58.34
C GLN A 33 -54.13 13.53 56.86
N THR A 34 -54.60 12.65 55.96
CA THR A 34 -55.16 12.79 54.58
C THR A 34 -56.17 13.95 54.35
N PRO A 35 -56.55 14.37 53.10
CA PRO A 35 -56.62 13.59 51.83
C PRO A 35 -56.08 14.35 50.58
N SER A 36 -56.21 13.94 49.30
CA SER A 36 -57.21 13.07 48.62
C SER A 36 -56.84 12.59 47.20
N TRP A 37 -57.26 11.35 46.81
CA TRP A 37 -57.22 10.70 45.46
C TRP A 37 -55.81 10.55 44.83
N GLY A 38 -55.38 9.45 44.19
CA GLY A 38 -55.95 8.10 44.00
C GLY A 38 -56.64 7.88 42.64
N GLY A 39 -56.19 7.02 41.73
CA GLY A 39 -54.91 6.26 41.67
C GLY A 39 -54.98 4.96 40.83
N TYR A 40 -53.81 4.52 40.35
CA TYR A 40 -53.47 3.23 39.70
C TYR A 40 -53.95 2.90 38.27
N SER A 41 -53.11 2.07 37.63
CA SER A 41 -53.29 1.22 36.43
C SER A 41 -53.53 1.88 35.07
N TRP A 42 -52.53 1.75 34.20
CA TRP A 42 -52.66 1.79 32.74
C TRP A 42 -53.43 0.58 32.21
N GLN A 43 -54.26 0.79 31.19
CA GLN A 43 -54.65 -0.22 30.20
C GLN A 43 -54.84 0.47 28.84
N SER A 44 -54.49 -0.24 27.77
CA SER A 44 -54.60 0.13 26.35
C SER A 44 -55.99 0.63 25.89
N SER A 45 -56.03 1.65 25.02
CA SER A 45 -56.83 1.63 23.76
C SER A 45 -56.71 2.91 22.91
N SER A 46 -56.31 2.73 21.65
CA SER A 46 -56.79 3.43 20.43
C SER A 46 -57.02 4.97 20.42
N SER A 47 -56.19 5.65 19.64
CA SER A 47 -56.51 6.69 18.63
C SER A 47 -57.90 7.38 18.63
N SER A 48 -57.87 8.71 18.50
CA SER A 48 -58.99 9.55 18.03
C SER A 48 -58.50 10.94 17.60
N ALA A 49 -58.54 11.23 16.30
CA ALA A 49 -58.08 12.51 15.74
C ALA A 49 -58.91 13.72 16.19
N VAL A 50 -58.27 14.90 16.24
CA VAL A 50 -58.93 16.20 16.45
C VAL A 50 -58.45 17.20 15.40
N THR A 51 -59.18 17.28 14.29
CA THR A 51 -58.95 18.31 13.25
C THR A 51 -59.25 19.71 13.81
N LEU A 52 -58.26 20.61 13.77
CA LEU A 52 -58.47 22.07 13.83
C LEU A 52 -57.74 22.72 12.65
N SER A 53 -58.31 23.81 12.14
CA SER A 53 -58.05 24.29 10.79
C SER A 53 -57.07 25.45 10.72
N SER A 54 -56.04 25.29 9.90
CA SER A 54 -55.46 26.31 9.00
C SER A 54 -55.41 27.77 9.51
N SER A 55 -54.23 28.20 9.93
CA SER A 55 -53.75 29.57 9.73
C SER A 55 -52.23 29.56 9.65
N SER A 56 -51.69 29.97 8.50
CA SER A 56 -50.28 30.36 8.35
C SER A 56 -49.93 31.52 9.28
N ASP A 57 -48.63 31.85 9.30
CA ASP A 57 -47.97 33.03 9.89
C ASP A 57 -47.21 32.72 11.23
N GLU A 58 -45.98 32.22 11.08
CA GLU A 58 -44.79 32.25 11.97
C GLU A 58 -44.97 32.08 13.51
N ALA A 59 -44.58 30.91 14.02
CA ALA A 59 -44.13 30.62 15.39
C ALA A 59 -43.59 29.17 15.47
N ASP A 60 -42.50 28.81 16.16
CA ASP A 60 -41.47 29.59 16.89
C ASP A 60 -40.28 28.64 17.14
N SER A 61 -39.21 28.67 16.33
CA SER A 61 -38.09 27.70 16.36
C SER A 61 -37.12 27.87 17.54
N ARG A 62 -37.19 29.02 18.22
CA ARG A 62 -36.29 29.43 19.31
C ARG A 62 -36.18 28.48 20.52
N PRO A 63 -37.17 27.63 20.87
CA PRO A 63 -37.03 26.70 21.99
C PRO A 63 -36.20 25.44 21.71
N LEU A 64 -35.79 25.20 20.45
CA LEU A 64 -34.95 24.04 20.07
C LEU A 64 -33.47 24.40 20.05
N GLN A 65 -33.09 25.57 19.51
CA GLN A 65 -31.70 26.06 19.56
C GLN A 65 -31.19 26.20 21.01
N ASP A 66 -32.01 26.77 21.90
CA ASP A 66 -31.81 26.87 23.37
C ASP A 66 -31.58 25.49 24.07
N ALA A 67 -31.62 24.37 23.33
CA ALA A 67 -31.38 23.00 23.80
C ALA A 67 -30.25 22.25 23.05
N LEU A 68 -29.59 22.90 22.08
CA LEU A 68 -28.39 22.42 21.38
C LEU A 68 -27.15 23.22 21.84
N ASP A 69 -27.30 24.52 22.14
CA ASP A 69 -26.27 25.45 22.67
C ASP A 69 -25.61 25.05 24.05
N ASP A 70 -25.64 23.80 24.52
CA ASP A 70 -25.09 23.35 25.83
C ASP A 70 -24.39 21.98 25.76
N ASP A 71 -23.73 21.67 24.64
CA ASP A 71 -23.01 20.39 24.39
C ASP A 71 -22.03 20.02 25.53
N THR A 72 -21.10 20.94 25.84
CA THR A 72 -19.84 20.71 26.59
C THR A 72 -19.90 19.96 27.95
N THR A 73 -21.07 19.55 28.44
CA THR A 73 -21.20 18.34 29.28
C THR A 73 -22.54 17.58 29.08
N SER A 74 -22.64 16.84 27.97
CA SER A 74 -23.53 15.69 27.69
C SER A 74 -25.03 15.93 27.52
N SER A 75 -25.59 15.38 26.42
CA SER A 75 -26.87 14.68 26.53
C SER A 75 -27.12 13.51 25.57
N ASN A 76 -26.52 13.45 24.37
CA ASN A 76 -26.99 12.62 23.25
C ASN A 76 -25.96 11.67 22.62
N ASN A 77 -24.85 11.41 23.30
CA ASN A 77 -23.73 10.51 22.92
C ASN A 77 -24.11 9.00 22.77
N SER A 78 -25.39 8.66 22.61
CA SER A 78 -25.89 7.31 22.35
C SER A 78 -27.31 7.33 21.79
N ARG A 79 -27.66 6.34 20.97
CA ARG A 79 -29.04 6.12 20.48
C ARG A 79 -30.10 6.03 21.60
N SER A 80 -29.69 5.66 22.81
CA SER A 80 -30.59 5.57 23.99
C SER A 80 -30.89 6.92 24.66
N THR A 81 -30.15 7.96 24.27
CA THR A 81 -30.19 9.32 24.81
C THR A 81 -30.32 10.40 23.73
N ALA A 82 -30.54 9.99 22.47
CA ALA A 82 -30.62 10.82 21.28
C ALA A 82 -31.49 12.09 21.41
N THR A 83 -31.04 13.17 20.77
CA THR A 83 -31.70 14.47 20.73
C THR A 83 -33.02 14.40 19.94
N GLU A 84 -34.13 14.69 20.62
CA GLU A 84 -35.48 14.56 20.08
C GLU A 84 -35.87 15.76 19.19
N LEU A 85 -35.55 15.69 17.90
CA LEU A 85 -35.93 16.69 16.88
C LEU A 85 -37.45 16.72 16.64
N GLY A 86 -38.12 15.58 16.84
CA GLY A 86 -39.57 15.47 16.80
C GLY A 86 -40.09 14.89 15.50
N SER A 87 -41.00 15.59 14.81
CA SER A 87 -41.51 15.15 13.50
C SER A 87 -41.19 16.17 12.44
N ILE A 88 -40.56 15.70 11.36
CA ILE A 88 -40.10 16.51 10.24
C ILE A 88 -41.24 16.57 9.22
N THR A 89 -41.64 17.80 8.85
CA THR A 89 -42.80 18.06 7.97
C THR A 89 -42.61 19.26 7.04
N SER A 90 -41.39 19.79 7.02
CA SER A 90 -40.90 20.96 6.29
C SER A 90 -39.42 21.10 6.60
N ASP A 91 -38.71 21.86 5.78
CA ASP A 91 -37.30 22.20 5.91
C ASP A 91 -36.91 22.65 7.34
N GLY A 92 -35.72 22.25 7.79
CA GLY A 92 -35.17 22.52 9.12
C GLY A 92 -33.64 22.58 9.10
N GLU A 93 -33.06 23.41 9.97
CA GLU A 93 -31.62 23.72 9.99
C GLU A 93 -31.19 23.99 11.44
N TRP A 94 -30.04 23.42 11.83
CA TRP A 94 -29.44 23.52 13.15
C TRP A 94 -27.92 23.70 13.02
N GLN A 95 -27.41 24.87 13.41
CA GLN A 95 -25.99 25.27 13.30
C GLN A 95 -25.32 25.35 14.68
N GLY A 96 -23.98 25.26 14.73
CA GLY A 96 -23.20 25.39 15.97
C GLY A 96 -23.20 24.11 16.80
N LEU A 97 -23.03 22.98 16.12
CA LEU A 97 -22.89 21.64 16.71
C LEU A 97 -21.40 21.27 16.75
N GLU A 98 -20.97 20.48 17.74
CA GLU A 98 -19.55 20.19 18.01
C GLU A 98 -19.39 18.67 18.19
N ILE A 99 -18.47 18.04 17.46
CA ILE A 99 -17.99 16.68 17.72
C ILE A 99 -16.64 16.81 18.42
N THR A 100 -16.46 16.12 19.55
CA THR A 100 -15.16 15.98 20.20
C THR A 100 -14.69 14.53 20.11
N SER A 101 -13.39 14.27 20.26
CA SER A 101 -12.87 12.92 20.03
C SER A 101 -13.45 11.90 21.01
N ASN A 102 -13.98 10.79 20.47
CA ASN A 102 -14.84 9.79 21.12
C ASN A 102 -16.32 10.21 21.36
N ASP A 103 -16.79 11.34 20.83
CA ASP A 103 -18.23 11.66 20.81
C ASP A 103 -18.93 11.11 19.55
N ARG A 104 -20.25 10.93 19.66
CA ARG A 104 -21.12 10.42 18.60
C ARG A 104 -22.52 11.00 18.80
N ASP A 105 -22.85 12.06 18.08
CA ASP A 105 -24.13 12.76 18.20
C ASP A 105 -25.27 11.90 17.65
N TRP A 106 -26.22 11.51 18.52
CA TRP A 106 -27.45 10.86 18.06
C TRP A 106 -28.62 11.83 18.04
N TYR A 107 -29.39 11.78 16.95
CA TYR A 107 -30.66 12.49 16.78
C TYR A 107 -31.80 11.48 16.61
N HIS A 108 -33.00 11.85 17.07
CA HIS A 108 -34.23 11.07 16.91
C HIS A 108 -35.31 11.93 16.26
N PHE A 109 -35.84 11.46 15.13
CA PHE A 109 -36.85 12.16 14.34
C PHE A 109 -37.93 11.18 13.82
N SER A 110 -39.01 11.72 13.27
CA SER A 110 -40.13 10.92 12.76
C SER A 110 -40.79 11.53 11.53
N LEU A 111 -40.97 10.70 10.50
CA LEU A 111 -41.65 11.09 9.26
C LEU A 111 -43.16 10.88 9.42
N ASP A 112 -43.95 11.96 9.33
CA ASP A 112 -45.42 11.95 9.54
C ASP A 112 -46.17 11.33 8.32
N GLN A 113 -45.47 11.19 7.19
CA GLN A 113 -45.84 10.48 5.96
C GLN A 113 -44.61 9.68 5.47
N ALA A 114 -44.69 8.98 4.33
CA ALA A 114 -43.45 8.52 3.68
C ALA A 114 -42.72 9.73 3.08
N GLY A 115 -41.38 9.69 3.03
CA GLY A 115 -40.61 10.74 2.37
C GLY A 115 -40.88 10.77 0.87
N ALA A 116 -40.81 11.97 0.30
CA ALA A 116 -41.08 12.25 -1.11
C ALA A 116 -39.78 12.53 -1.90
N ALA A 117 -39.91 12.66 -3.22
CA ALA A 117 -38.79 12.91 -4.13
C ALA A 117 -38.04 14.20 -3.81
N GLY A 118 -36.78 14.06 -3.39
CA GLY A 118 -35.94 15.17 -2.90
C GLY A 118 -36.20 15.57 -1.44
N ASP A 119 -36.79 14.70 -0.62
CA ASP A 119 -36.69 14.81 0.84
C ASP A 119 -35.33 14.22 1.29
N GLN A 120 -34.51 14.97 2.03
CA GLN A 120 -33.18 14.52 2.49
C GLN A 120 -32.84 15.02 3.90
N VAL A 121 -31.80 14.43 4.51
CA VAL A 121 -31.10 14.90 5.71
C VAL A 121 -29.62 15.02 5.40
N SER A 122 -28.96 16.09 5.84
CA SER A 122 -27.56 16.35 5.52
C SER A 122 -26.82 16.99 6.69
N ILE A 123 -25.50 16.84 6.75
CA ILE A 123 -24.63 17.69 7.56
C ILE A 123 -23.68 18.49 6.67
N GLN A 124 -23.23 19.63 7.18
CA GLN A 124 -22.18 20.45 6.54
C GLN A 124 -21.20 20.89 7.63
N PHE A 125 -19.91 20.71 7.35
CA PHE A 125 -18.78 21.04 8.20
C PHE A 125 -17.66 21.69 7.33
N GLU A 126 -16.43 21.66 7.82
CA GLU A 126 -15.21 22.06 7.10
C GLU A 126 -14.22 20.91 7.35
N HIS A 127 -13.96 20.05 6.35
CA HIS A 127 -13.23 18.77 6.49
C HIS A 127 -11.82 18.99 7.07
N ALA A 128 -11.16 20.08 6.70
CA ALA A 128 -9.87 20.53 7.25
C ALA A 128 -9.89 20.89 8.75
N LEU A 129 -11.05 20.85 9.42
CA LEU A 129 -11.18 20.98 10.89
C LEU A 129 -11.46 19.63 11.59
N GLY A 130 -11.43 18.52 10.87
CA GLY A 130 -11.71 17.16 11.33
C GLY A 130 -12.95 16.59 10.63
N ASP A 131 -12.85 15.38 10.12
CA ASP A 131 -13.83 14.82 9.17
C ASP A 131 -15.04 14.16 9.86
N LEU A 132 -16.24 14.18 9.26
CA LEU A 132 -17.53 13.78 9.89
C LEU A 132 -18.45 12.89 9.02
N ASP A 133 -18.60 11.63 9.42
CA ASP A 133 -19.58 10.67 8.89
C ASP A 133 -21.01 10.89 9.44
N MET A 134 -22.02 10.42 8.68
CA MET A 134 -23.39 10.21 9.18
C MET A 134 -23.99 8.83 8.83
N ARG A 135 -24.73 8.22 9.77
CA ARG A 135 -25.44 6.93 9.59
C ARG A 135 -26.91 7.03 9.98
N LEU A 136 -27.82 6.53 9.15
CA LEU A 136 -29.27 6.49 9.42
C LEU A 136 -29.71 5.09 9.89
N HIS A 137 -30.49 5.02 10.96
CA HIS A 137 -30.99 3.77 11.56
C HIS A 137 -32.50 3.81 11.78
N ASN A 138 -33.18 2.70 11.47
CA ASN A 138 -34.61 2.58 11.73
C ASN A 138 -34.91 2.33 13.21
N SER A 139 -36.18 2.43 13.62
CA SER A 139 -36.64 2.16 15.00
C SER A 139 -36.14 0.85 15.65
N SER A 140 -35.76 -0.18 14.89
CA SER A 140 -35.14 -1.39 15.47
C SER A 140 -33.66 -1.22 15.80
N GLY A 141 -32.89 -0.55 14.94
CA GLY A 141 -31.44 -0.34 15.07
C GLY A 141 -30.61 -0.78 13.86
N ARG A 142 -31.18 -1.57 12.93
CA ARG A 142 -30.56 -1.81 11.61
C ARG A 142 -30.25 -0.45 10.94
N ARG A 143 -29.00 -0.28 10.48
CA ARG A 143 -28.57 0.76 9.53
C ARG A 143 -29.44 0.65 8.28
N ILE A 144 -29.95 1.77 7.80
CA ILE A 144 -30.75 1.84 6.57
C ILE A 144 -29.87 2.32 5.43
N ASP A 145 -28.99 3.26 5.75
CA ASP A 145 -28.42 4.25 4.83
C ASP A 145 -27.28 4.96 5.59
N PHE A 146 -26.29 5.52 4.89
CA PHE A 146 -25.13 6.20 5.47
C PHE A 146 -24.46 7.14 4.44
N SER A 147 -23.50 7.94 4.89
CA SER A 147 -22.71 8.87 4.08
C SER A 147 -21.40 9.12 4.84
N ASN A 148 -20.26 8.94 4.17
CA ASN A 148 -18.90 9.01 4.71
C ASN A 148 -17.89 9.47 3.63
N SER A 149 -18.24 10.52 2.89
CA SER A 149 -17.36 11.15 1.91
C SER A 149 -16.27 12.00 2.59
N VAL A 150 -15.28 12.42 1.80
CA VAL A 150 -14.25 13.40 2.21
C VAL A 150 -14.62 14.84 1.82
N GLU A 151 -15.87 15.10 1.40
CA GLU A 151 -16.36 16.45 1.12
C GLU A 151 -16.77 17.20 2.41
N ASP A 152 -16.91 18.52 2.34
CA ASP A 152 -17.47 19.34 3.43
C ASP A 152 -18.97 19.03 3.76
N GLN A 153 -19.63 18.09 3.05
CA GLN A 153 -21.06 17.80 3.15
C GLN A 153 -21.42 16.33 2.98
N GLU A 154 -21.99 15.74 4.03
CA GLU A 154 -22.63 14.42 3.94
C GLU A 154 -24.15 14.54 3.72
N SER A 155 -24.74 13.59 3.00
CA SER A 155 -26.19 13.59 2.74
C SER A 155 -26.79 12.19 2.64
N ILE A 156 -27.97 12.02 3.25
CA ILE A 156 -28.75 10.78 3.22
C ILE A 156 -30.15 11.08 2.69
N SER A 157 -30.61 10.29 1.72
CA SER A 157 -31.96 10.40 1.17
C SER A 157 -33.01 9.98 2.20
N LEU A 158 -34.17 10.64 2.16
CA LEU A 158 -35.36 10.24 2.90
C LEU A 158 -36.49 9.76 1.98
N GLU A 159 -36.28 9.74 0.67
CA GLU A 159 -37.28 9.27 -0.31
C GLU A 159 -37.69 7.81 -0.04
N GLY A 160 -38.97 7.50 -0.22
CA GLY A 160 -39.53 6.16 -0.02
C GLY A 160 -39.62 5.71 1.44
N LEU A 161 -38.81 6.25 2.35
CA LEU A 161 -38.76 5.89 3.76
C LEU A 161 -40.13 6.02 4.42
N ALA A 162 -40.70 4.88 4.86
CA ALA A 162 -42.06 4.80 5.33
C ALA A 162 -42.29 5.52 6.68
N SER A 163 -43.41 6.26 6.80
CA SER A 163 -43.81 7.00 8.01
C SER A 163 -43.52 6.24 9.33
N GLY A 164 -42.57 6.72 10.12
CA GLY A 164 -41.99 5.96 11.23
C GLY A 164 -41.03 6.77 12.10
N ASP A 165 -40.44 6.09 13.09
CA ASP A 165 -39.44 6.64 14.02
C ASP A 165 -38.02 6.26 13.53
N TYR A 166 -37.14 7.25 13.39
CA TYR A 166 -35.80 7.16 12.79
C TYR A 166 -34.72 7.78 13.69
N TYR A 167 -33.49 7.31 13.56
CA TYR A 167 -32.34 7.76 14.32
C TYR A 167 -31.18 8.08 13.39
N LEU A 168 -30.65 9.29 13.45
CA LEU A 168 -29.38 9.65 12.82
C LEU A 168 -28.25 9.55 13.86
N GLN A 169 -27.08 9.08 13.45
CA GLN A 169 -25.80 9.19 14.15
C GLN A 169 -24.88 10.09 13.32
N VAL A 170 -24.21 11.05 13.94
CA VAL A 170 -23.09 11.82 13.37
C VAL A 170 -21.86 11.54 14.24
N TYR A 171 -20.69 11.39 13.65
CA TYR A 171 -19.44 11.07 14.38
C TYR A 171 -18.22 11.39 13.52
N GLY A 172 -17.07 11.64 14.14
CA GLY A 172 -15.84 11.89 13.37
C GLY A 172 -15.26 10.62 12.76
N TYR A 173 -14.81 10.70 11.50
CA TYR A 173 -14.03 9.65 10.84
C TYR A 173 -12.77 9.34 11.66
N TRP A 174 -12.44 8.07 11.85
CA TRP A 174 -11.43 7.56 12.81
C TRP A 174 -11.49 8.09 14.28
N GLY A 175 -12.54 8.84 14.66
CA GLY A 175 -12.67 9.46 15.97
C GLY A 175 -12.29 10.95 16.03
N ASP A 176 -12.20 11.61 14.88
CA ASP A 176 -11.96 13.05 14.70
C ASP A 176 -12.94 13.97 15.45
N SER A 177 -12.61 15.26 15.48
CA SER A 177 -13.34 16.28 16.23
C SER A 177 -13.52 17.59 15.47
N ASN A 178 -14.67 17.75 14.80
CA ASN A 178 -15.04 19.01 14.16
C ASN A 178 -15.75 19.98 15.13
N PRO A 179 -15.27 21.24 15.28
CA PRO A 179 -15.78 22.19 16.28
C PRO A 179 -16.99 23.05 15.85
N ASP A 180 -17.43 23.04 14.59
CA ASP A 180 -18.62 23.81 14.13
C ASP A 180 -19.27 23.17 12.90
N TYR A 181 -20.06 22.12 13.11
CA TYR A 181 -20.91 21.52 12.07
C TYR A 181 -22.37 21.99 12.15
N SER A 182 -23.11 21.73 11.08
CA SER A 182 -24.54 21.98 10.99
C SER A 182 -25.31 20.79 10.43
N LEU A 183 -26.57 20.64 10.85
CA LEU A 183 -27.49 19.58 10.44
C LEU A 183 -28.72 20.21 9.77
N SER A 184 -29.05 19.76 8.56
CA SER A 184 -30.22 20.20 7.79
C SER A 184 -31.16 19.04 7.44
N PHE A 185 -32.40 19.39 7.14
CA PHE A 185 -33.39 18.55 6.46
C PHE A 185 -34.09 19.42 5.43
N ASP A 186 -34.20 18.97 4.18
CA ASP A 186 -34.98 19.61 3.13
C ASP A 186 -36.17 18.72 2.76
N ILE A 187 -37.38 19.29 2.61
CA ILE A 187 -38.64 18.52 2.54
C ILE A 187 -39.62 19.09 1.52
N THR A 188 -39.89 18.32 0.47
CA THR A 188 -40.68 18.75 -0.69
C THR A 188 -42.18 18.85 -0.41
N SER A 189 -42.67 20.10 -0.26
CA SER A 189 -44.09 20.33 0.03
C SER A 189 -45.00 20.08 -1.20
N SER A 190 -45.82 19.03 -1.15
CA SER A 190 -46.75 18.68 -2.24
C SER A 190 -48.04 19.52 -2.28
N GLU A 191 -48.37 20.10 -3.44
CA GLU A 191 -49.70 20.71 -3.74
C GLU A 191 -50.40 20.06 -4.95
N GLU A 192 -51.74 20.18 -5.00
CA GLU A 192 -52.64 19.34 -5.82
C GLU A 192 -52.51 19.51 -7.36
N VAL A 193 -52.48 18.38 -8.09
CA VAL A 193 -52.84 18.30 -9.53
C VAL A 193 -54.25 17.72 -9.70
N VAL A 194 -55.03 18.24 -10.66
CA VAL A 194 -56.48 17.95 -10.80
C VAL A 194 -56.86 17.35 -12.17
N ASP A 195 -57.57 16.22 -12.11
CA ASP A 195 -58.13 15.39 -13.18
C ASP A 195 -59.18 16.06 -14.11
N GLU A 196 -59.08 15.87 -15.43
CA GLU A 196 -60.12 16.06 -16.47
C GLU A 196 -59.85 15.17 -17.72
N GLU A 197 -60.89 14.52 -18.29
CA GLU A 197 -60.77 13.54 -19.40
C GLU A 197 -60.81 14.12 -20.84
N SER A 198 -59.97 13.54 -21.72
CA SER A 198 -60.26 13.16 -23.13
C SER A 198 -60.52 14.21 -24.26
N ASP A 199 -59.85 14.02 -25.41
CA ASP A 199 -60.49 13.64 -26.69
C ASP A 199 -59.46 12.99 -27.65
N ASN A 200 -59.87 12.29 -28.71
CA ASN A 200 -59.02 11.39 -29.52
C ASN A 200 -59.01 11.72 -31.03
N SER A 201 -57.83 11.85 -31.67
CA SER A 201 -57.67 11.52 -33.11
C SER A 201 -56.22 11.33 -33.64
N ASP A 202 -55.98 10.16 -34.24
CA ASP A 202 -55.28 9.96 -35.55
C ASP A 202 -53.73 9.98 -35.65
N ALA A 203 -53.09 9.07 -34.92
CA ALA A 203 -51.97 8.18 -35.34
C ALA A 203 -50.84 8.67 -36.29
N THR A 204 -49.61 8.64 -35.76
CA THR A 204 -48.44 7.96 -36.36
C THR A 204 -48.00 6.81 -35.45
N SER A 205 -47.22 5.86 -35.99
CA SER A 205 -46.60 4.78 -35.22
C SER A 205 -45.13 5.10 -35.00
N GLU A 206 -44.75 5.19 -33.74
CA GLU A 206 -43.38 5.03 -33.24
C GLU A 206 -43.41 3.77 -32.36
N GLU A 207 -42.32 3.01 -32.33
CA GLU A 207 -42.28 1.75 -31.59
C GLU A 207 -42.35 2.03 -30.09
N THR A 208 -43.04 1.16 -29.35
CA THR A 208 -43.11 1.26 -27.88
C THR A 208 -42.16 0.25 -27.28
N THR A 209 -41.00 0.71 -26.82
CA THR A 209 -40.13 -0.06 -25.93
C THR A 209 -40.93 -0.55 -24.72
N PRO A 210 -40.66 -1.77 -24.20
CA PRO A 210 -41.20 -2.19 -22.93
C PRO A 210 -40.41 -1.50 -21.82
N LEU A 211 -40.99 -0.47 -21.19
CA LEU A 211 -40.48 -0.02 -19.90
C LEU A 211 -40.67 -1.16 -18.89
N LEU A 212 -39.64 -1.46 -18.11
CA LEU A 212 -39.83 -2.05 -16.78
C LEU A 212 -40.34 -0.91 -15.88
N ASP A 213 -41.31 -1.20 -15.00
CA ASP A 213 -41.62 -0.30 -13.89
C ASP A 213 -40.58 -0.64 -12.82
N ASP A 214 -39.47 0.10 -12.79
CA ASP A 214 -38.45 -0.01 -11.75
C ASP A 214 -38.48 1.25 -10.86
N ASP A 215 -38.73 1.02 -9.57
CA ASP A 215 -39.10 1.97 -8.49
C ASP A 215 -39.68 1.12 -7.34
N ALA A 216 -38.87 0.83 -6.33
CA ALA A 216 -39.21 0.43 -4.94
C ALA A 216 -40.36 -0.59 -4.71
N THR A 217 -40.75 -1.37 -5.72
CA THR A 217 -41.97 -2.20 -5.70
C THR A 217 -41.84 -3.56 -6.41
N VAL A 218 -40.83 -3.72 -7.26
CA VAL A 218 -40.17 -5.02 -7.51
C VAL A 218 -39.04 -5.17 -6.46
N ASN A 219 -38.49 -6.37 -6.32
CA ASN A 219 -37.41 -6.68 -5.38
C ASN A 219 -36.67 -7.88 -5.97
N ASN A 220 -35.69 -7.58 -6.83
CA ASN A 220 -34.89 -8.50 -7.62
C ASN A 220 -33.40 -8.47 -7.26
N ASP A 221 -33.06 -7.74 -6.19
CA ASP A 221 -31.86 -7.76 -5.31
C ASP A 221 -31.44 -9.17 -4.79
N SER A 222 -32.09 -10.25 -5.25
CA SER A 222 -31.50 -11.60 -5.19
C SER A 222 -31.94 -12.47 -6.36
N ARG A 223 -31.05 -13.38 -6.79
CA ARG A 223 -31.29 -14.41 -7.82
C ARG A 223 -32.56 -15.24 -7.58
N SER A 224 -33.01 -15.35 -6.33
CA SER A 224 -34.22 -16.08 -5.96
C SER A 224 -35.53 -15.35 -6.30
N GLN A 225 -35.43 -14.07 -6.65
CA GLN A 225 -36.53 -13.13 -6.93
C GLN A 225 -36.39 -12.41 -8.28
N ALA A 226 -35.34 -12.74 -9.03
CA ALA A 226 -34.96 -12.17 -10.32
C ALA A 226 -36.13 -11.88 -11.28
N THR A 227 -36.06 -10.73 -11.96
CA THR A 227 -37.08 -10.26 -12.90
C THR A 227 -37.18 -11.19 -14.12
N GLU A 228 -38.35 -11.81 -14.34
CA GLU A 228 -38.61 -12.73 -15.46
C GLU A 228 -38.73 -11.96 -16.80
N LEU A 229 -37.63 -11.73 -17.51
CA LEU A 229 -37.61 -11.18 -18.88
C LEU A 229 -38.22 -12.17 -19.89
N GLY A 230 -37.97 -13.47 -19.68
CA GLY A 230 -38.54 -14.56 -20.47
C GLY A 230 -37.67 -14.98 -21.66
N GLY A 231 -38.32 -15.47 -22.73
CA GLY A 231 -37.63 -16.06 -23.88
C GLY A 231 -37.15 -15.01 -24.87
N ILE A 232 -35.84 -14.77 -24.95
CA ILE A 232 -35.23 -13.82 -25.90
C ILE A 232 -35.20 -14.47 -27.29
N THR A 233 -35.77 -13.79 -28.29
CA THR A 233 -35.92 -14.32 -29.67
C THR A 233 -35.87 -13.27 -30.78
N GLU A 234 -35.80 -11.99 -30.42
CA GLU A 234 -35.63 -10.82 -31.27
C GLU A 234 -35.03 -9.70 -30.39
N ASP A 235 -34.28 -8.79 -31.00
CA ASP A 235 -33.53 -7.69 -30.36
C ASP A 235 -34.43 -6.93 -29.36
N SER A 236 -33.93 -6.71 -28.14
CA SER A 236 -34.73 -6.25 -26.99
C SER A 236 -33.95 -5.28 -26.11
N GLN A 237 -34.57 -4.15 -25.74
CA GLN A 237 -33.95 -3.14 -24.87
C GLN A 237 -34.92 -2.65 -23.79
N TRP A 238 -34.37 -2.42 -22.60
CA TRP A 238 -34.99 -1.84 -21.41
C TRP A 238 -34.16 -0.63 -20.94
N GLN A 239 -34.80 0.39 -20.39
CA GLN A 239 -34.20 1.71 -20.10
C GLN A 239 -34.86 2.32 -18.87
N GLY A 240 -34.10 3.12 -18.10
CA GLY A 240 -34.57 3.69 -16.83
C GLY A 240 -34.55 2.65 -15.72
N LEU A 241 -33.45 1.92 -15.63
CA LEU A 241 -33.10 1.00 -14.54
C LEU A 241 -32.07 1.71 -13.65
N SER A 242 -31.94 1.32 -12.38
CA SER A 242 -31.02 1.98 -11.45
C SER A 242 -30.40 1.00 -10.45
N ILE A 243 -29.14 1.21 -10.11
CA ILE A 243 -28.46 0.53 -9.01
C ILE A 243 -28.30 1.51 -7.85
N THR A 244 -28.35 0.99 -6.62
CA THR A 244 -27.91 1.71 -5.41
C THR A 244 -27.00 0.79 -4.60
N GLU A 245 -26.35 1.32 -3.56
CA GLU A 245 -25.21 0.68 -2.89
C GLU A 245 -25.47 -0.72 -2.32
N ASP A 246 -26.69 -0.97 -1.84
CA ASP A 246 -27.17 -2.28 -1.32
C ASP A 246 -27.93 -3.10 -2.41
N ASP A 247 -28.06 -2.61 -3.65
CA ASP A 247 -28.88 -3.21 -4.72
C ASP A 247 -28.05 -4.02 -5.73
N ARG A 248 -28.63 -5.11 -6.23
CA ARG A 248 -27.97 -6.16 -7.02
C ARG A 248 -28.98 -6.77 -7.99
N ASP A 249 -29.18 -6.11 -9.12
CA ASP A 249 -30.29 -6.33 -10.04
C ASP A 249 -30.21 -7.70 -10.75
N TRP A 250 -31.01 -8.67 -10.31
CA TRP A 250 -31.07 -9.98 -10.99
C TRP A 250 -32.17 -10.03 -12.04
N TYR A 251 -31.80 -10.46 -13.24
CA TYR A 251 -32.69 -10.79 -14.35
C TYR A 251 -32.68 -12.29 -14.63
N SER A 252 -33.77 -12.82 -15.17
CA SER A 252 -33.86 -14.22 -15.61
C SER A 252 -34.51 -14.35 -16.98
N PHE A 253 -33.84 -15.08 -17.87
CA PHE A 253 -34.20 -15.21 -19.27
C PHE A 253 -33.98 -16.64 -19.79
N SER A 254 -34.54 -16.94 -20.96
CA SER A 254 -34.38 -18.23 -21.64
C SER A 254 -33.92 -18.04 -23.09
N LEU A 255 -32.93 -18.81 -23.53
CA LEU A 255 -32.57 -18.92 -24.94
C LEU A 255 -33.37 -20.08 -25.58
N GLU A 256 -34.17 -19.78 -26.62
CA GLU A 256 -34.97 -20.79 -27.35
C GLU A 256 -34.13 -21.59 -28.39
N SER A 257 -32.89 -21.15 -28.65
CA SER A 257 -31.86 -21.83 -29.45
C SER A 257 -30.51 -21.83 -28.74
N GLU A 258 -29.54 -22.53 -29.31
CA GLU A 258 -28.11 -22.34 -29.02
C GLU A 258 -27.71 -20.97 -29.61
N GLY A 259 -27.07 -20.12 -28.81
CA GLY A 259 -26.62 -18.79 -29.25
C GLY A 259 -25.50 -18.88 -30.29
N VAL A 260 -25.39 -17.87 -31.13
CA VAL A 260 -24.44 -17.79 -32.26
C VAL A 260 -23.63 -16.50 -32.23
N ALA A 261 -22.54 -16.42 -33.00
CA ALA A 261 -21.74 -15.21 -33.16
C ALA A 261 -22.62 -13.96 -33.43
N GLY A 262 -22.48 -12.94 -32.59
CA GLY A 262 -23.31 -11.73 -32.62
C GLY A 262 -24.67 -11.84 -31.90
N ASP A 263 -24.89 -12.88 -31.09
CA ASP A 263 -25.87 -12.85 -30.00
C ASP A 263 -25.15 -12.36 -28.72
N GLN A 264 -25.58 -11.24 -28.12
CA GLN A 264 -24.97 -10.67 -26.92
C GLN A 264 -26.01 -10.07 -25.95
N VAL A 265 -25.58 -9.78 -24.72
CA VAL A 265 -26.30 -8.97 -23.74
C VAL A 265 -25.35 -7.90 -23.20
N SER A 266 -25.83 -6.66 -23.07
CA SER A 266 -25.03 -5.53 -22.59
C SER A 266 -25.83 -4.60 -21.70
N ILE A 267 -25.14 -3.86 -20.83
CA ILE A 267 -25.70 -2.69 -20.14
C ILE A 267 -24.99 -1.42 -20.61
N ALA A 268 -25.65 -0.28 -20.55
CA ALA A 268 -25.02 1.03 -20.77
C ALA A 268 -25.55 2.04 -19.77
N PHE A 269 -24.64 2.78 -19.15
CA PHE A 269 -24.85 3.65 -17.98
C PHE A 269 -24.06 4.96 -18.16
N SER A 270 -23.55 5.54 -17.08
CA SER A 270 -22.45 6.51 -17.19
C SER A 270 -21.53 6.37 -15.99
N HIS A 271 -20.26 6.00 -16.20
CA HIS A 271 -19.30 5.67 -15.14
C HIS A 271 -19.10 6.84 -14.16
N ALA A 272 -19.10 8.08 -14.68
CA ALA A 272 -19.06 9.32 -13.88
C ALA A 272 -20.34 9.58 -13.00
N LEU A 273 -21.28 8.65 -12.95
CA LEU A 273 -22.44 8.62 -12.04
C LEU A 273 -22.46 7.35 -11.15
N GLY A 274 -21.36 6.59 -11.11
CA GLY A 274 -21.22 5.32 -10.41
C GLY A 274 -21.04 4.15 -11.39
N ASP A 275 -20.04 3.32 -11.16
CA ASP A 275 -19.61 2.25 -12.06
C ASP A 275 -20.42 0.95 -11.93
N LEU A 276 -20.69 0.23 -13.04
CA LEU A 276 -21.60 -0.93 -13.06
C LEU A 276 -21.06 -2.18 -13.78
N ASP A 277 -20.78 -3.22 -13.01
CA ASP A 277 -20.46 -4.57 -13.50
C ASP A 277 -21.71 -5.38 -13.93
N MET A 278 -21.48 -6.42 -14.74
CA MET A 278 -22.46 -7.49 -15.00
C MET A 278 -21.88 -8.92 -14.94
N ARG A 279 -22.67 -9.89 -14.44
CA ARG A 279 -22.30 -11.32 -14.32
C ARG A 279 -23.38 -12.27 -14.84
N LEU A 280 -23.02 -13.14 -15.78
CA LEU A 280 -23.93 -14.16 -16.35
C LEU A 280 -23.80 -15.50 -15.63
N HIS A 281 -24.92 -16.16 -15.36
CA HIS A 281 -25.01 -17.37 -14.54
C HIS A 281 -25.93 -18.44 -15.14
N ASP A 282 -25.58 -19.73 -14.95
CA ASP A 282 -26.42 -20.84 -15.39
C ASP A 282 -27.60 -21.13 -14.43
N SER A 283 -28.55 -21.97 -14.87
CA SER A 283 -29.71 -22.38 -14.07
C SER A 283 -29.38 -23.02 -12.70
N SER A 284 -28.15 -23.51 -12.47
CA SER A 284 -27.72 -23.99 -11.15
C SER A 284 -27.23 -22.85 -10.24
N GLY A 285 -26.58 -21.83 -10.81
CA GLY A 285 -26.02 -20.67 -10.10
C GLY A 285 -24.51 -20.55 -10.20
N ARG A 286 -23.88 -21.35 -11.04
CA ARG A 286 -22.46 -21.19 -11.40
C ARG A 286 -22.34 -20.01 -12.38
N ARG A 287 -21.41 -19.09 -12.12
CA ARG A 287 -21.00 -18.04 -13.07
C ARG A 287 -20.56 -18.70 -14.38
N LEU A 288 -20.96 -18.10 -15.49
CA LEU A 288 -20.59 -18.48 -16.85
C LEU A 288 -19.60 -17.51 -17.45
N ASP A 289 -19.86 -16.22 -17.19
CA ASP A 289 -19.23 -15.07 -17.83
C ASP A 289 -19.39 -13.86 -16.91
N LEU A 290 -18.62 -12.81 -17.19
CA LEU A 290 -18.70 -11.51 -16.53
C LEU A 290 -18.18 -10.40 -17.47
N SER A 291 -18.48 -9.16 -17.13
CA SER A 291 -17.91 -7.95 -17.72
C SER A 291 -17.83 -6.94 -16.55
N ASN A 292 -16.67 -6.32 -16.37
CA ASN A 292 -16.34 -5.40 -15.27
C ASN A 292 -15.35 -4.30 -15.71
N SER A 293 -15.53 -3.75 -16.91
CA SER A 293 -14.73 -2.61 -17.38
C SER A 293 -15.16 -1.31 -16.68
N VAL A 294 -14.38 -0.25 -16.86
CA VAL A 294 -14.68 1.11 -16.37
C VAL A 294 -15.35 1.99 -17.43
N ASP A 295 -15.85 1.39 -18.52
CA ASP A 295 -16.56 2.11 -19.60
C ASP A 295 -18.01 2.48 -19.23
N ASP A 296 -18.61 3.38 -20.00
CA ASP A 296 -20.07 3.62 -19.98
C ASP A 296 -20.89 2.37 -20.47
N GLN A 297 -20.28 1.20 -20.75
CA GLN A 297 -20.94 0.01 -21.32
C GLN A 297 -20.25 -1.35 -21.07
N GLU A 298 -20.89 -2.22 -20.29
CA GLU A 298 -20.50 -3.63 -20.17
C GLU A 298 -21.18 -4.55 -21.21
N THR A 299 -20.50 -5.61 -21.65
CA THR A 299 -21.02 -6.57 -22.64
C THR A 299 -20.60 -8.02 -22.36
N ILE A 300 -21.57 -8.94 -22.37
CA ILE A 300 -21.34 -10.39 -22.30
C ILE A 300 -21.85 -11.09 -23.57
N SER A 301 -21.00 -11.94 -24.16
CA SER A 301 -21.36 -12.78 -25.32
C SER A 301 -22.35 -13.89 -24.94
N LEU A 302 -23.23 -14.26 -25.89
CA LEU A 302 -24.15 -15.39 -25.76
C LEU A 302 -23.83 -16.54 -26.73
N GLU A 303 -22.74 -16.47 -27.49
CA GLU A 303 -22.37 -17.54 -28.44
C GLU A 303 -22.11 -18.88 -27.73
N GLY A 304 -22.58 -19.98 -28.34
CA GLY A 304 -22.38 -21.33 -27.82
C GLY A 304 -23.23 -21.68 -26.60
N LEU A 305 -23.94 -20.71 -26.01
CA LEU A 305 -24.87 -20.94 -24.91
C LEU A 305 -26.10 -21.72 -25.39
N GLY A 306 -26.08 -23.03 -25.16
CA GLY A 306 -27.11 -23.96 -25.61
C GLY A 306 -28.47 -23.76 -24.93
N SER A 307 -29.54 -23.61 -25.73
CA SER A 307 -30.94 -23.37 -25.31
C SER A 307 -31.30 -23.82 -23.89
N GLY A 308 -31.52 -22.87 -22.99
CA GLY A 308 -31.66 -23.08 -21.55
C GLY A 308 -32.17 -21.85 -20.81
N ASP A 309 -32.26 -21.95 -19.49
CA ASP A 309 -32.64 -20.87 -18.58
C ASP A 309 -31.38 -20.29 -17.91
N TYR A 310 -31.25 -18.96 -17.93
CA TYR A 310 -30.07 -18.19 -17.54
C TYR A 310 -30.44 -17.04 -16.59
N TYR A 311 -29.46 -16.55 -15.85
CA TYR A 311 -29.60 -15.43 -14.92
C TYR A 311 -28.50 -14.41 -15.18
N LEU A 312 -28.87 -13.14 -15.35
CA LEU A 312 -27.93 -12.03 -15.34
C LEU A 312 -28.00 -11.34 -13.96
N GLN A 313 -26.88 -10.85 -13.48
CA GLN A 313 -26.77 -9.94 -12.33
C GLN A 313 -26.13 -8.65 -12.84
N VAL A 314 -26.68 -7.50 -12.50
CA VAL A 314 -26.05 -6.17 -12.65
C VAL A 314 -25.81 -5.61 -11.25
N TYR A 315 -24.68 -4.95 -11.02
CA TYR A 315 -24.34 -4.41 -9.70
C TYR A 315 -23.27 -3.33 -9.79
N GLY A 316 -23.21 -2.45 -8.79
CA GLY A 316 -22.18 -1.43 -8.74
C GLY A 316 -20.83 -2.02 -8.36
N TYR A 317 -19.78 -1.66 -9.09
CA TYR A 317 -18.39 -1.95 -8.72
C TYR A 317 -18.11 -1.32 -7.34
N TRP A 318 -17.50 -2.07 -6.42
CA TRP A 318 -17.35 -1.77 -4.98
C TRP A 318 -18.59 -1.37 -4.14
N GLY A 319 -19.76 -1.16 -4.74
CA GLY A 319 -20.91 -0.51 -4.07
C GLY A 319 -21.49 0.68 -4.82
N ASP A 320 -20.98 1.01 -6.01
CA ASP A 320 -21.43 2.19 -6.74
C ASP A 320 -22.93 2.22 -7.09
N SER A 321 -23.47 3.42 -7.18
CA SER A 321 -24.91 3.70 -7.25
C SER A 321 -25.29 4.45 -8.53
N ASN A 322 -25.40 3.76 -9.67
CA ASN A 322 -25.78 4.44 -10.91
C ASN A 322 -27.30 4.69 -11.04
N PRO A 323 -27.77 5.95 -11.16
CA PRO A 323 -29.19 6.28 -11.16
C PRO A 323 -29.93 6.10 -12.50
N GLU A 324 -29.24 5.89 -13.63
CA GLU A 324 -29.89 5.60 -14.92
C GLU A 324 -29.01 4.71 -15.83
N TYR A 325 -29.30 3.41 -15.85
CA TYR A 325 -28.75 2.48 -16.84
C TYR A 325 -29.83 1.89 -17.76
N SER A 326 -29.35 1.22 -18.82
CA SER A 326 -30.16 0.49 -19.78
C SER A 326 -29.62 -0.92 -20.00
N LEU A 327 -30.49 -1.89 -20.29
CA LEU A 327 -30.15 -3.29 -20.55
C LEU A 327 -30.59 -3.67 -21.95
N THR A 328 -29.68 -4.23 -22.76
CA THR A 328 -29.89 -4.57 -24.17
C THR A 328 -29.54 -6.03 -24.43
N PHE A 329 -30.30 -6.68 -25.31
CA PHE A 329 -29.98 -7.97 -25.92
C PHE A 329 -30.09 -7.80 -27.44
N ASP A 330 -28.98 -7.95 -28.15
CA ASP A 330 -28.94 -7.97 -29.61
C ASP A 330 -28.73 -9.41 -30.09
N LEU A 331 -29.48 -9.83 -31.11
CA LEU A 331 -29.44 -11.21 -31.64
C LEU A 331 -29.18 -11.24 -33.15
N ALA A 332 -28.26 -12.09 -33.58
CA ALA A 332 -27.82 -12.22 -34.97
C ALA A 332 -28.96 -12.63 -35.90
N SER A 333 -29.57 -11.65 -36.58
CA SER A 333 -30.87 -11.82 -37.23
C SER A 333 -30.95 -12.97 -38.26
N SER A 334 -31.63 -14.07 -37.87
CA SER A 334 -31.56 -15.39 -38.52
C SER A 334 -32.19 -15.49 -39.93
N THR A 335 -31.57 -14.86 -40.95
CA THR A 335 -32.15 -14.70 -42.30
C THR A 335 -31.25 -15.01 -43.51
N GLU A 336 -30.84 -16.27 -43.67
CA GLU A 336 -31.19 -17.13 -44.84
C GLU A 336 -30.68 -18.59 -44.64
N PRO A 337 -31.18 -19.59 -45.38
CA PRO A 337 -31.03 -21.00 -45.00
C PRO A 337 -29.81 -21.72 -45.60
N ALA A 338 -29.25 -22.64 -44.82
CA ALA A 338 -28.14 -23.52 -45.21
C ALA A 338 -28.36 -24.33 -46.52
N ASP A 339 -27.29 -24.47 -47.31
CA ASP A 339 -27.14 -25.44 -48.40
C ASP A 339 -25.77 -26.17 -48.25
N GLU A 340 -25.70 -27.47 -48.54
CA GLU A 340 -24.72 -28.39 -47.91
C GLU A 340 -23.23 -28.30 -48.39
N ALA A 341 -22.30 -27.91 -47.50
CA ALA A 341 -20.93 -28.46 -47.35
C ALA A 341 -20.31 -27.97 -46.01
N GLY A 342 -19.36 -28.66 -45.34
CA GLY A 342 -18.72 -29.94 -45.69
C GLY A 342 -18.02 -30.66 -44.52
N GLY A 343 -17.74 -29.98 -43.41
CA GLY A 343 -17.38 -30.57 -42.10
C GLY A 343 -15.88 -30.56 -41.74
N GLY A 344 -15.57 -29.88 -40.63
CA GLY A 344 -14.34 -30.01 -39.85
C GLY A 344 -13.41 -28.79 -39.87
N ASP A 345 -13.24 -28.18 -38.70
CA ASP A 345 -11.94 -27.97 -38.06
C ASP A 345 -10.99 -26.90 -38.66
N THR A 346 -11.27 -25.60 -38.40
CA THR A 346 -10.31 -24.49 -38.14
C THR A 346 -11.04 -23.22 -37.67
N LEU A 347 -10.31 -22.31 -37.00
CA LEU A 347 -10.61 -20.88 -36.85
C LEU A 347 -10.15 -20.18 -38.15
N GLU A 348 -11.02 -19.51 -38.91
CA GLU A 348 -10.67 -18.76 -40.14
C GLU A 348 -11.79 -17.73 -40.49
N SER A 349 -11.93 -16.65 -39.71
CA SER A 349 -12.59 -15.38 -40.13
C SER A 349 -12.38 -14.29 -39.08
N GLY A 350 -11.60 -13.26 -39.41
CA GLY A 350 -11.42 -12.08 -38.57
C GLY A 350 -12.51 -11.02 -38.79
N ASP A 351 -12.08 -9.76 -38.74
CA ASP A 351 -12.87 -8.57 -38.43
C ASP A 351 -13.69 -7.93 -39.60
N LEU A 352 -13.97 -6.64 -39.48
CA LEU A 352 -14.70 -5.82 -40.46
C LEU A 352 -13.81 -5.21 -41.57
N TYR A 353 -12.48 -5.29 -41.47
CA TYR A 353 -11.50 -4.63 -42.33
C TYR A 353 -10.61 -5.58 -43.15
N GLU A 354 -10.51 -6.85 -42.73
CA GLU A 354 -10.02 -8.06 -43.43
C GLU A 354 -9.83 -7.97 -44.98
N ASP A 355 -8.67 -8.47 -45.46
CA ASP A 355 -7.89 -8.12 -46.69
C ASP A 355 -6.72 -7.13 -46.42
N ASN A 356 -6.61 -6.50 -45.24
CA ASN A 356 -5.63 -5.45 -44.92
C ASN A 356 -4.28 -5.92 -44.35
N ASN A 357 -3.96 -7.21 -44.45
CA ASN A 357 -2.75 -7.87 -43.93
C ASN A 357 -1.46 -7.57 -44.74
N SER A 358 -1.27 -6.31 -45.14
CA SER A 358 -0.01 -5.72 -45.63
C SER A 358 -0.12 -4.19 -45.81
N MET A 359 1.01 -3.47 -45.72
CA MET A 359 1.13 -2.04 -46.07
C MET A 359 0.52 -1.69 -47.46
N GLU A 360 0.59 -2.63 -48.42
CA GLU A 360 0.06 -2.47 -49.78
C GLU A 360 -1.48 -2.59 -49.87
N SER A 361 -2.13 -3.24 -48.89
CA SER A 361 -3.59 -3.36 -48.76
C SER A 361 -4.20 -2.51 -47.64
N ALA A 362 -3.36 -1.90 -46.78
CA ALA A 362 -3.71 -1.16 -45.57
C ALA A 362 -5.04 -0.36 -45.61
N THR A 363 -5.78 -0.44 -44.51
CA THR A 363 -7.09 0.18 -44.32
C THR A 363 -7.00 1.71 -44.30
N ASP A 364 -7.79 2.36 -45.16
CA ASP A 364 -7.74 3.82 -45.36
C ASP A 364 -8.59 4.55 -44.31
N LEU A 365 -7.97 4.99 -43.22
CA LEU A 365 -8.64 5.70 -42.13
C LEU A 365 -9.06 7.12 -42.49
N GLY A 366 -8.48 7.68 -43.57
CA GLY A 366 -8.73 9.02 -44.08
C GLY A 366 -7.72 10.06 -43.62
N VAL A 367 -8.14 11.32 -43.69
CA VAL A 367 -7.38 12.46 -43.14
C VAL A 367 -7.84 12.67 -41.70
N ILE A 368 -6.92 12.70 -40.74
CA ILE A 368 -7.24 12.97 -39.33
C ILE A 368 -7.43 14.48 -39.13
N THR A 369 -8.56 14.86 -38.52
CA THR A 369 -8.96 16.25 -38.26
C THR A 369 -9.80 16.42 -36.98
N GLU A 370 -10.04 15.33 -36.26
CA GLU A 370 -10.86 15.16 -35.05
C GLU A 370 -10.56 13.73 -34.52
N SER A 371 -10.58 13.52 -33.19
CA SER A 371 -10.29 12.23 -32.56
C SER A 371 -11.23 11.11 -33.05
N LYS A 372 -10.75 9.86 -33.01
CA LYS A 372 -11.39 8.73 -33.69
C LYS A 372 -11.08 7.38 -33.03
N SER A 373 -12.13 6.72 -32.56
CA SER A 373 -12.12 5.31 -32.11
C SER A 373 -12.58 4.35 -33.21
N ILE A 374 -12.08 3.11 -33.20
CA ILE A 374 -12.47 1.99 -34.07
C ILE A 374 -12.44 0.69 -33.26
N SER A 375 -13.61 0.25 -32.81
CA SER A 375 -13.77 -0.96 -32.01
C SER A 375 -13.87 -2.27 -32.79
N ASN A 376 -13.56 -3.38 -32.12
CA ASN A 376 -13.78 -4.76 -32.58
C ASN A 376 -12.94 -5.12 -33.82
N LEU A 377 -11.64 -4.82 -33.77
CA LEU A 377 -10.59 -5.32 -34.66
C LEU A 377 -10.07 -6.67 -34.15
N SER A 378 -9.34 -7.46 -34.94
CA SER A 378 -8.88 -8.80 -34.50
C SER A 378 -7.67 -9.33 -35.27
N ILE A 379 -6.62 -9.77 -34.57
CA ILE A 379 -5.45 -10.43 -35.16
C ILE A 379 -5.64 -11.95 -35.11
N THR A 380 -5.58 -12.63 -36.26
CA THR A 380 -5.71 -14.10 -36.36
C THR A 380 -4.39 -14.85 -36.72
N ASP A 381 -4.43 -16.18 -36.85
CA ASP A 381 -3.26 -17.01 -37.23
C ASP A 381 -2.67 -16.59 -38.61
N GLU A 382 -1.41 -16.12 -38.66
CA GLU A 382 -0.74 -15.52 -39.84
C GLU A 382 -1.28 -14.12 -40.27
N ASP A 383 -1.91 -13.36 -39.35
CA ASP A 383 -2.55 -12.06 -39.60
C ASP A 383 -1.73 -10.83 -39.13
N GLN A 384 -2.11 -9.63 -39.60
CA GLN A 384 -1.57 -8.31 -39.19
C GLN A 384 -2.53 -7.19 -39.61
N ASP A 385 -2.86 -6.25 -38.74
CA ASP A 385 -3.71 -5.11 -39.09
C ASP A 385 -2.86 -3.91 -39.55
N TRP A 386 -2.73 -3.74 -40.88
CA TRP A 386 -2.16 -2.52 -41.44
C TRP A 386 -3.24 -1.48 -41.68
N LEU A 387 -3.05 -0.28 -41.14
CA LEU A 387 -3.90 0.88 -41.31
C LEU A 387 -3.08 2.06 -41.86
N ARG A 388 -3.73 3.05 -42.48
CA ARG A 388 -3.07 4.29 -42.94
C ARG A 388 -3.93 5.53 -42.76
N PHE A 389 -3.29 6.65 -42.51
CA PHE A 389 -3.94 7.94 -42.25
C PHE A 389 -3.10 9.13 -42.74
N GLU A 390 -3.73 10.27 -43.01
CA GLU A 390 -3.07 11.52 -43.42
C GLU A 390 -3.25 12.59 -42.32
N LEU A 391 -2.17 13.06 -41.69
CA LEU A 391 -2.23 14.16 -40.72
C LEU A 391 -2.45 15.50 -41.44
N SER A 392 -3.41 16.29 -40.97
CA SER A 392 -3.87 17.50 -41.68
C SER A 392 -3.06 18.77 -41.38
N GLU A 393 -2.46 18.82 -40.20
CA GLU A 393 -1.35 19.69 -39.80
C GLU A 393 -0.31 18.83 -39.05
N SER A 394 0.78 19.43 -38.57
CA SER A 394 1.80 18.67 -37.81
C SER A 394 1.27 18.41 -36.39
N GLY A 395 1.53 17.24 -35.84
CA GLY A 395 1.04 16.87 -34.50
C GLY A 395 1.68 17.69 -33.38
N ASP A 396 0.99 17.78 -32.25
CA ASP A 396 1.50 18.33 -30.99
C ASP A 396 1.43 17.32 -29.84
N HIS A 397 1.88 17.72 -28.65
CA HIS A 397 2.16 16.85 -27.51
C HIS A 397 0.94 16.04 -26.99
N ALA A 398 -0.29 16.49 -27.30
CA ALA A 398 -1.52 15.80 -26.93
C ALA A 398 -2.10 14.89 -28.04
N ASP A 399 -1.46 14.82 -29.22
CA ASP A 399 -1.87 13.94 -30.31
C ASP A 399 -1.19 12.56 -30.14
N LEU A 400 -1.98 11.49 -30.01
CA LEU A 400 -1.46 10.13 -29.81
C LEU A 400 -2.37 9.05 -30.42
N ILE A 401 -1.85 7.83 -30.53
CA ILE A 401 -2.56 6.62 -30.96
C ILE A 401 -2.48 5.59 -29.83
N THR A 402 -3.57 4.89 -29.52
CA THR A 402 -3.57 3.74 -28.60
C THR A 402 -4.23 2.53 -29.25
N ILE A 403 -3.88 1.34 -28.75
CA ILE A 403 -4.74 0.16 -28.86
C ILE A 403 -5.02 -0.41 -27.47
N ASP A 404 -6.18 -1.01 -27.32
CA ASP A 404 -6.73 -1.50 -26.06
C ASP A 404 -7.21 -2.95 -26.26
N PHE A 405 -6.70 -3.92 -25.49
CA PHE A 405 -6.91 -5.37 -25.70
C PHE A 405 -6.62 -6.20 -24.45
N GLU A 406 -7.28 -7.36 -24.28
CA GLU A 406 -6.87 -8.31 -23.23
C GLU A 406 -5.60 -9.07 -23.65
N HIS A 407 -4.47 -8.82 -22.98
CA HIS A 407 -3.18 -9.50 -23.20
C HIS A 407 -3.30 -11.01 -22.95
N ASP A 408 -4.11 -11.42 -21.96
CA ASP A 408 -4.42 -12.82 -21.62
C ASP A 408 -5.18 -13.55 -22.75
N GLN A 409 -5.78 -12.82 -23.70
CA GLN A 409 -6.35 -13.36 -24.94
C GLN A 409 -5.36 -13.37 -26.12
N GLY A 410 -4.31 -12.54 -26.07
CA GLY A 410 -3.17 -12.57 -26.99
C GLY A 410 -2.48 -11.22 -27.14
N ASP A 411 -1.35 -11.04 -26.48
CA ASP A 411 -0.41 -9.90 -26.60
C ASP A 411 -0.26 -9.26 -28.01
N LEU A 412 -0.35 -7.93 -28.12
CA LEU A 412 -0.35 -7.15 -29.37
C LEU A 412 0.66 -5.99 -29.37
N ASP A 413 1.74 -6.12 -30.16
CA ASP A 413 2.62 -5.00 -30.52
C ASP A 413 1.91 -4.01 -31.48
N MET A 414 2.29 -2.73 -31.46
CA MET A 414 2.02 -1.82 -32.59
C MET A 414 3.18 -0.91 -32.97
N ARG A 415 3.26 -0.54 -34.26
CA ARG A 415 4.29 0.39 -34.75
C ARG A 415 3.83 1.37 -35.83
N LEU A 416 4.42 2.56 -35.80
CA LEU A 416 4.14 3.69 -36.68
C LEU A 416 5.26 3.87 -37.71
N LEU A 417 4.88 3.98 -38.99
CA LEU A 417 5.79 4.17 -40.11
C LEU A 417 5.41 5.38 -40.99
N ASP A 418 6.42 5.91 -41.67
CA ASP A 418 6.31 7.04 -42.60
C ASP A 418 5.73 6.65 -44.00
N ALA A 419 5.65 7.61 -44.92
CA ALA A 419 5.14 7.43 -46.27
C ALA A 419 6.04 6.63 -47.23
N ASP A 420 7.36 6.53 -46.98
CA ASP A 420 8.32 5.73 -47.76
C ASP A 420 8.64 4.37 -47.09
N GLY A 421 8.27 4.18 -45.82
CA GLY A 421 8.34 2.92 -45.05
C GLY A 421 9.43 2.88 -43.98
N GLU A 422 9.85 4.03 -43.46
CA GLU A 422 10.78 4.18 -42.34
C GLU A 422 10.03 4.12 -41.01
N LEU A 423 10.62 3.48 -39.98
CA LEU A 423 10.03 3.34 -38.64
C LEU A 423 10.14 4.66 -37.87
N LEU A 424 9.08 5.05 -37.17
CA LEU A 424 9.01 6.29 -36.40
C LEU A 424 8.75 6.08 -34.91
N GLY A 425 8.08 4.97 -34.56
CA GLY A 425 7.82 4.56 -33.18
C GLY A 425 7.32 3.11 -33.14
N LEU A 426 7.58 2.44 -32.02
CA LEU A 426 7.19 1.07 -31.70
C LEU A 426 6.70 1.07 -30.25
N SER A 427 5.58 0.42 -29.99
CA SER A 427 5.03 0.15 -28.66
C SER A 427 4.90 -1.37 -28.54
N ASN A 428 5.48 -1.93 -27.48
CA ASN A 428 5.67 -3.37 -27.25
C ASN A 428 5.73 -3.69 -25.75
N SER A 429 4.78 -3.17 -24.99
CA SER A 429 4.64 -3.44 -23.56
C SER A 429 4.23 -4.91 -23.29
N VAL A 430 3.80 -5.20 -22.07
CA VAL A 430 3.09 -6.44 -21.71
C VAL A 430 1.75 -6.16 -21.03
N GLU A 431 1.23 -4.95 -21.19
CA GLU A 431 -0.04 -4.50 -20.62
C GLU A 431 -1.22 -4.80 -21.58
N ASP A 432 -2.44 -4.51 -21.12
CA ASP A 432 -3.67 -4.57 -21.92
C ASP A 432 -3.82 -3.35 -22.88
N TYR A 433 -2.73 -2.63 -23.12
CA TYR A 433 -2.70 -1.28 -23.71
C TYR A 433 -1.36 -0.99 -24.38
N GLU A 434 -1.37 -0.25 -25.50
CA GLU A 434 -0.16 0.29 -26.13
C GLU A 434 -0.37 1.75 -26.54
N ALA A 435 0.69 2.58 -26.58
CA ALA A 435 0.61 4.00 -26.92
C ALA A 435 1.74 4.49 -27.84
N LEU A 436 1.40 5.34 -28.81
CA LEU A 436 2.35 6.00 -29.72
C LEU A 436 2.03 7.48 -29.89
N SER A 437 2.94 8.35 -29.43
CA SER A 437 2.84 9.80 -29.61
C SER A 437 2.96 10.20 -31.10
N LEU A 438 2.28 11.29 -31.46
CA LEU A 438 2.35 11.94 -32.77
C LEU A 438 3.04 13.32 -32.71
N ASP A 439 3.62 13.71 -31.56
CA ASP A 439 4.24 15.03 -31.37
C ASP A 439 5.36 15.28 -32.40
N GLY A 440 5.39 16.49 -32.93
CA GLY A 440 6.37 16.92 -33.92
C GLY A 440 6.27 16.26 -35.30
N LEU A 441 5.42 15.25 -35.50
CA LEU A 441 5.24 14.57 -36.80
C LEU A 441 4.62 15.53 -37.82
N ASP A 442 5.30 15.72 -38.96
CA ASP A 442 4.96 16.74 -39.94
C ASP A 442 3.73 16.36 -40.80
N ALA A 443 2.88 17.31 -41.18
CA ALA A 443 1.63 17.06 -41.92
C ALA A 443 1.82 16.16 -43.17
N GLY A 444 1.46 14.88 -43.06
CA GLY A 444 1.97 13.80 -43.93
C GLY A 444 1.08 12.55 -43.98
N LEU A 445 1.54 11.51 -44.67
CA LEU A 445 0.88 10.21 -44.77
C LEU A 445 1.64 9.19 -43.91
N TYR A 446 0.93 8.47 -43.06
CA TYR A 446 1.48 7.53 -42.10
C TYR A 446 0.78 6.17 -42.17
N TYR A 447 1.45 5.14 -41.68
CA TYR A 447 0.98 3.77 -41.61
C TYR A 447 1.14 3.24 -40.19
N LEU A 448 0.09 2.61 -39.67
CA LEU A 448 0.15 1.84 -38.42
C LEU A 448 0.13 0.36 -38.78
N GLU A 449 0.90 -0.45 -38.07
CA GLU A 449 0.89 -1.91 -38.15
C GLU A 449 0.68 -2.45 -36.73
N VAL A 450 -0.47 -3.05 -36.48
CA VAL A 450 -0.77 -3.80 -35.25
C VAL A 450 -0.59 -5.28 -35.53
N TYR A 451 0.08 -6.02 -34.64
CA TYR A 451 0.37 -7.43 -34.84
C TYR A 451 0.65 -8.14 -33.52
N GLY A 452 0.24 -9.41 -33.39
CA GLY A 452 0.45 -10.16 -32.17
C GLY A 452 1.93 -10.45 -31.90
N TYR A 453 2.37 -10.31 -30.66
CA TYR A 453 3.75 -10.59 -30.24
C TYR A 453 4.12 -12.06 -30.54
N HIS A 454 5.30 -12.29 -31.12
CA HIS A 454 5.71 -13.57 -31.77
C HIS A 454 4.72 -14.18 -32.79
N GLY A 455 3.68 -13.45 -33.20
CA GLY A 455 2.58 -13.93 -34.04
C GLY A 455 1.53 -14.73 -33.28
N VAL A 456 1.20 -14.37 -32.04
CA VAL A 456 -0.06 -14.77 -31.39
C VAL A 456 -1.27 -14.13 -32.10
N ALA A 457 -2.47 -14.57 -31.74
CA ALA A 457 -3.73 -14.08 -32.27
C ALA A 457 -4.57 -13.51 -31.12
N ASN A 458 -4.99 -12.25 -31.22
CA ASN A 458 -5.96 -11.65 -30.31
C ASN A 458 -7.34 -11.58 -30.99
N PRO A 459 -8.40 -12.18 -30.41
CA PRO A 459 -9.73 -12.17 -31.00
C PRO A 459 -10.44 -10.79 -30.97
N GLN A 460 -10.03 -9.84 -30.13
CA GLN A 460 -10.63 -8.51 -30.05
C GLN A 460 -9.64 -7.45 -29.54
N TYR A 461 -9.43 -6.40 -30.33
CA TYR A 461 -8.83 -5.15 -29.86
C TYR A 461 -9.58 -3.92 -30.39
N ASP A 462 -9.43 -2.81 -29.68
CA ASP A 462 -9.95 -1.49 -30.06
C ASP A 462 -8.78 -0.55 -30.42
N LEU A 463 -9.00 0.39 -31.35
CA LEU A 463 -7.98 1.33 -31.83
C LEU A 463 -8.46 2.78 -31.67
N ASN A 464 -7.71 3.59 -30.93
CA ASN A 464 -8.01 4.99 -30.70
C ASN A 464 -6.93 5.91 -31.32
N ILE A 465 -7.36 7.05 -31.86
CA ILE A 465 -6.50 8.13 -32.34
C ILE A 465 -7.01 9.43 -31.71
N ILE A 466 -6.24 10.01 -30.82
CA ILE A 466 -6.52 11.31 -30.19
C ILE A 466 -5.97 12.40 -31.13
N TRP A 467 -6.77 13.45 -31.40
CA TRP A 467 -6.37 14.53 -32.29
C TRP A 467 -6.94 15.89 -31.88
N GLY A 468 -6.12 16.67 -31.19
CA GLY A 468 -6.30 18.09 -30.85
C GLY A 468 -7.06 18.44 -29.56
N ASP A 469 -6.84 19.69 -29.14
CA ASP A 469 -7.38 20.48 -28.00
C ASP A 469 -8.92 20.45 -27.80
N ASP A 470 -9.51 19.27 -27.53
CA ASP A 470 -10.90 19.08 -27.03
C ASP A 470 -10.94 18.52 -25.59
N LEU A 471 -9.80 18.50 -24.89
CA LEU A 471 -9.69 18.43 -23.43
C LEU A 471 -9.09 19.74 -22.90
N LEU A 472 -9.87 20.49 -22.12
CA LEU A 472 -9.38 21.61 -21.32
C LEU A 472 -9.61 21.31 -19.84
N ASP A 473 -8.86 20.34 -19.33
CA ASP A 473 -8.58 20.16 -17.91
C ASP A 473 -7.05 20.15 -17.71
N PRO A 474 -6.47 20.98 -16.83
CA PRO A 474 -5.03 21.18 -16.75
C PRO A 474 -4.31 20.21 -15.77
N GLU A 475 -4.91 19.06 -15.49
CA GLU A 475 -4.39 18.03 -14.55
C GLU A 475 -4.10 16.70 -15.29
N ALA A 476 -3.82 16.78 -16.59
CA ALA A 476 -3.54 15.63 -17.48
C ALA A 476 -2.24 15.80 -18.31
N ASP A 477 -1.29 16.60 -17.80
CA ASP A 477 0.00 16.94 -18.45
C ASP A 477 1.20 16.18 -17.81
N ASP A 478 0.92 15.23 -16.90
CA ASP A 478 1.89 14.62 -15.95
C ASP A 478 2.00 13.08 -16.08
N LEU A 479 1.50 12.49 -17.18
CA LEU A 479 1.43 11.02 -17.39
C LEU A 479 2.08 10.53 -18.70
N LEU A 480 2.97 11.32 -19.33
CA LEU A 480 3.59 11.00 -20.64
C LEU A 480 5.05 11.46 -20.79
N ASP A 481 5.97 11.05 -19.90
CA ASP A 481 7.45 11.19 -20.14
C ASP A 481 8.30 9.94 -19.79
N ASP A 482 7.69 8.83 -19.33
CA ASP A 482 8.40 7.61 -18.92
C ASP A 482 8.00 6.38 -19.78
N THR A 483 8.36 6.37 -21.08
CA THR A 483 8.42 5.12 -21.93
C THR A 483 9.02 5.33 -23.33
N PHE A 484 10.10 6.10 -23.53
CA PHE A 484 10.72 6.18 -24.88
C PHE A 484 12.24 6.50 -24.98
N ASP A 485 13.11 5.63 -24.45
CA ASP A 485 14.51 5.56 -24.90
C ASP A 485 15.05 4.12 -24.83
N ASP A 486 15.08 3.40 -25.97
CA ASP A 486 15.76 2.10 -26.11
C ASP A 486 16.79 2.18 -27.25
N ASP A 487 18.05 1.94 -26.90
CA ASP A 487 19.22 2.44 -27.63
C ASP A 487 19.77 1.40 -28.63
N PHE A 488 19.69 1.69 -29.94
CA PHE A 488 20.23 0.79 -30.97
C PHE A 488 21.07 1.50 -32.05
N GLU A 489 22.38 1.60 -31.81
CA GLU A 489 23.35 2.09 -32.81
C GLU A 489 23.41 1.22 -34.08
N GLU A 490 23.27 1.84 -35.27
CA GLU A 490 24.01 1.40 -36.46
C GLU A 490 24.68 2.58 -37.21
N ASP A 491 26.00 2.46 -37.39
CA ASP A 491 26.89 3.39 -38.08
C ASP A 491 26.89 3.08 -39.60
N ASP A 492 26.31 3.93 -40.48
CA ASP A 492 26.94 4.19 -41.80
C ASP A 492 26.41 5.37 -42.67
N GLU A 493 27.29 5.77 -43.59
CA GLU A 493 27.27 6.77 -44.68
C GLU A 493 25.91 7.39 -45.15
N LEU A 494 25.72 8.72 -45.17
CA LEU A 494 26.33 9.72 -46.09
C LEU A 494 26.16 9.47 -47.62
N GLU A 495 24.98 9.73 -48.20
CA GLU A 495 24.81 10.27 -49.57
C GLU A 495 23.37 10.83 -49.75
N GLU A 496 22.97 11.67 -50.71
CA GLU A 496 23.64 12.22 -51.91
C GLU A 496 23.14 13.67 -52.20
N ASP A 497 24.06 14.64 -52.37
CA ASP A 497 23.75 15.97 -52.98
C ASP A 497 24.78 16.31 -54.07
N PHE A 498 24.61 15.72 -55.26
CA PHE A 498 25.58 15.81 -56.36
C PHE A 498 25.00 16.35 -57.69
N GLU A 499 25.39 17.58 -58.05
CA GLU A 499 25.27 18.10 -59.43
C GLU A 499 26.47 17.67 -60.33
N GLU A 500 26.12 17.23 -61.55
CA GLU A 500 26.88 17.27 -62.82
C GLU A 500 28.04 16.28 -63.17
N GLU A 501 27.89 15.70 -64.37
CA GLU A 501 28.87 15.28 -65.41
C GLU A 501 29.64 13.92 -65.37
N ASP A 502 29.25 13.06 -66.32
CA ASP A 502 30.07 12.27 -67.27
C ASP A 502 30.91 11.01 -66.83
N ALA A 503 30.28 9.83 -67.04
CA ALA A 503 30.58 8.92 -68.17
C ALA A 503 31.53 7.67 -68.08
N GLU A 504 30.92 6.50 -68.34
CA GLU A 504 31.35 5.35 -69.20
C GLU A 504 32.32 4.23 -68.70
N GLU A 505 31.90 2.99 -69.01
CA GLU A 505 32.66 1.72 -69.25
C GLU A 505 33.45 0.98 -68.13
N ASP A 506 32.84 -0.14 -67.69
CA ASP A 506 33.35 -1.54 -67.73
C ASP A 506 34.49 -2.08 -66.81
N ASP A 507 34.15 -3.21 -66.16
CA ASP A 507 34.92 -4.46 -66.01
C ASP A 507 36.12 -4.61 -65.00
N VAL A 508 35.90 -5.50 -64.01
CA VAL A 508 36.64 -6.79 -63.81
C VAL A 508 37.95 -6.85 -62.96
N LEU A 509 37.78 -7.48 -61.77
CA LEU A 509 38.61 -8.53 -61.11
C LEU A 509 39.90 -8.24 -60.31
N GLU A 510 40.01 -9.10 -59.27
CA GLU A 510 41.18 -9.88 -58.78
C GLU A 510 42.21 -9.28 -57.77
N ASP A 511 42.31 -10.05 -56.67
CA ASP A 511 43.51 -10.44 -55.90
C ASP A 511 44.14 -9.53 -54.82
N GLU A 512 44.22 -10.13 -53.61
CA GLU A 512 45.38 -10.27 -52.70
C GLU A 512 46.38 -9.10 -52.54
N TYR A 513 46.74 -8.75 -51.29
CA TYR A 513 47.98 -9.30 -50.66
C TYR A 513 48.20 -8.88 -49.20
N GLU A 514 48.79 -9.80 -48.43
CA GLU A 514 49.42 -9.60 -47.11
C GLU A 514 50.69 -8.69 -47.23
N ASP A 515 51.02 -7.90 -46.20
CA ASP A 515 52.26 -8.09 -45.39
C ASP A 515 52.52 -6.98 -44.33
N ASP A 516 52.80 -7.44 -43.11
CA ASP A 516 53.86 -6.99 -42.17
C ASP A 516 54.18 -5.49 -41.90
N ALA A 517 53.97 -5.14 -40.61
CA ALA A 517 55.02 -4.77 -39.64
C ALA A 517 55.43 -3.29 -39.39
N GLU A 518 55.18 -2.85 -38.15
CA GLU A 518 56.17 -2.43 -37.13
C GLU A 518 57.35 -1.51 -37.53
N ALA A 519 57.48 -0.34 -36.88
CA ALA A 519 58.42 -0.17 -35.75
C ALA A 519 58.80 1.30 -35.41
N ASP A 520 58.88 1.56 -34.10
CA ASP A 520 59.87 2.38 -33.36
C ASP A 520 60.09 3.90 -33.59
N ASP A 521 60.38 4.54 -32.44
CA ASP A 521 61.22 5.73 -32.18
C ASP A 521 60.77 7.16 -32.63
N VAL A 522 61.01 8.27 -31.89
CA VAL A 522 61.21 8.61 -30.45
C VAL A 522 61.68 10.10 -30.33
N PHE A 523 61.58 10.69 -29.12
CA PHE A 523 62.31 11.88 -28.56
C PHE A 523 61.78 13.33 -28.64
N GLU A 524 61.92 13.99 -27.47
CA GLU A 524 62.20 15.42 -27.15
C GLU A 524 61.14 16.49 -27.54
N ASP A 525 60.51 17.27 -26.64
CA ASP A 525 60.94 18.11 -25.47
C ASP A 525 61.22 19.60 -25.86
N ASP A 526 61.35 20.50 -24.86
CA ASP A 526 61.58 21.97 -24.94
C ASP A 526 60.38 22.91 -25.29
N THR A 527 59.41 23.00 -24.36
CA THR A 527 59.06 24.22 -23.56
C THR A 527 59.05 25.69 -24.12
N LEU A 528 58.11 26.49 -23.57
CA LEU A 528 58.16 27.94 -23.17
C LEU A 528 57.71 29.11 -24.10
N GLU A 529 56.93 30.01 -23.45
CA GLU A 529 56.90 31.50 -23.47
C GLU A 529 56.30 32.33 -24.65
N ASP A 530 55.20 33.02 -24.29
CA ASP A 530 54.93 34.47 -24.40
C ASP A 530 54.45 35.18 -25.68
N ASP A 531 53.46 36.07 -25.45
CA ASP A 531 53.23 37.41 -26.05
C ASP A 531 52.93 37.54 -27.57
N ALA A 532 51.88 38.24 -28.05
CA ALA A 532 51.17 39.36 -27.43
C ALA A 532 50.10 40.00 -28.37
N GLU A 533 49.04 40.55 -27.75
CA GLU A 533 48.46 41.90 -28.00
C GLU A 533 47.58 42.21 -29.26
N ALA A 534 46.29 42.47 -28.97
CA ALA A 534 45.67 43.82 -28.99
C ALA A 534 44.57 44.20 -30.02
N ASP A 535 43.84 45.24 -29.58
CA ASP A 535 42.81 46.10 -30.21
C ASP A 535 41.36 45.56 -30.27
N ASP A 536 40.32 46.27 -29.78
CA ASP A 536 40.23 47.44 -28.87
C ASP A 536 38.74 47.69 -28.50
N ALA A 537 38.42 48.25 -27.31
CA ALA A 537 37.56 49.46 -27.13
C ALA A 537 36.77 49.66 -25.79
N PHE A 538 37.17 50.71 -25.03
CA PHE A 538 36.34 51.71 -24.27
C PHE A 538 35.57 51.28 -22.98
N GLU A 539 35.85 51.80 -21.76
CA GLU A 539 35.74 53.18 -21.16
C GLU A 539 34.31 53.49 -20.59
N ASP A 540 34.01 54.18 -19.46
CA ASP A 540 34.65 55.04 -18.40
C ASP A 540 33.84 54.86 -17.07
N GLU A 541 34.16 55.20 -15.79
CA GLU A 541 35.35 55.60 -14.96
C GLU A 541 34.98 55.49 -13.42
N TYR A 542 35.56 54.54 -12.66
CA TYR A 542 35.96 54.67 -11.21
C TYR A 542 34.95 54.95 -10.04
N GLU A 543 35.27 55.02 -8.71
CA GLU A 543 36.50 54.97 -7.84
C GLU A 543 36.26 54.17 -6.51
N GLU A 544 37.33 53.92 -5.74
CA GLU A 544 37.40 53.38 -4.35
C GLU A 544 36.68 54.24 -3.28
N ASP A 545 36.29 53.64 -2.13
CA ASP A 545 36.76 54.10 -0.80
C ASP A 545 36.72 52.94 0.23
N SER A 546 37.45 53.07 1.35
CA SER A 546 37.56 52.04 2.39
C SER A 546 37.41 52.64 3.80
N THR A 547 36.27 52.38 4.46
CA THR A 547 36.04 52.73 5.87
C THR A 547 35.20 51.70 6.59
N ALA A 548 35.74 51.14 7.68
CA ALA A 548 34.97 50.38 8.65
C ALA A 548 34.55 51.28 9.83
N GLU A 549 33.24 51.45 10.05
CA GLU A 549 32.64 51.76 11.36
C GLU A 549 31.30 51.02 11.46
N ASP A 550 31.22 50.05 12.37
CA ASP A 550 30.13 49.78 13.33
C ASP A 550 28.76 50.48 13.06
N ASP A 551 27.81 49.78 12.47
CA ASP A 551 26.37 49.96 12.71
C ASP A 551 25.60 48.66 12.44
N SER A 552 24.52 48.42 13.17
CA SER A 552 23.61 47.28 12.97
C SER A 552 22.57 47.60 11.91
N GLY A 553 22.35 46.75 10.91
CA GLY A 553 21.32 46.93 9.89
C GLY A 553 20.77 45.59 9.41
N GLU A 554 19.45 45.56 9.19
CA GLU A 554 18.75 44.42 8.59
C GLU A 554 19.31 44.10 7.19
N VAL A 555 19.52 42.81 6.89
CA VAL A 555 19.52 42.32 5.49
C VAL A 555 18.04 42.22 5.10
N SER A 556 17.67 42.59 3.86
CA SER A 556 16.27 42.53 3.44
C SER A 556 16.13 42.45 1.92
N GLY A 557 15.68 41.28 1.43
CA GLY A 557 15.11 41.05 0.10
C GLY A 557 16.02 41.18 -1.12
N ASP A 558 15.85 40.25 -2.07
CA ASP A 558 16.27 40.33 -3.48
C ASP A 558 17.79 40.45 -3.69
N THR A 559 18.47 39.30 -3.56
CA THR A 559 19.84 39.10 -4.05
C THR A 559 19.94 37.85 -4.91
N VAL A 560 19.90 38.02 -6.23
CA VAL A 560 20.27 36.96 -7.19
C VAL A 560 21.70 36.48 -6.88
N SER A 561 21.79 35.39 -6.14
CA SER A 561 23.01 34.77 -5.68
C SER A 561 23.35 33.58 -6.59
N SER A 562 24.44 32.88 -6.31
CA SER A 562 24.86 31.68 -7.05
C SER A 562 26.02 31.01 -6.33
N TRP A 563 26.27 29.73 -6.60
CA TRP A 563 27.43 28.99 -6.11
C TRP A 563 28.78 29.74 -6.28
N GLN A 564 28.94 30.55 -7.32
CA GLN A 564 30.16 31.34 -7.59
C GLN A 564 30.23 32.69 -6.85
N ASN A 565 29.12 33.18 -6.30
CA ASN A 565 29.02 34.40 -5.51
C ASN A 565 27.91 34.26 -4.42
N PRO A 566 28.15 33.44 -3.39
CA PRO A 566 27.17 33.18 -2.32
C PRO A 566 27.13 34.31 -1.27
N VAL A 567 26.05 34.33 -0.48
CA VAL A 567 25.86 35.18 0.69
C VAL A 567 26.76 34.69 1.83
N LEU A 568 27.76 35.49 2.20
CA LEU A 568 28.76 35.10 3.20
C LEU A 568 28.25 35.26 4.64
N LEU A 569 27.76 34.16 5.24
CA LEU A 569 27.37 34.06 6.64
C LEU A 569 28.60 34.07 7.57
N GLY A 570 29.67 33.40 7.16
CA GLY A 570 30.92 33.29 7.91
C GLY A 570 30.92 32.17 8.95
N ALA A 571 31.70 32.33 10.02
CA ALA A 571 31.87 31.27 11.02
C ALA A 571 30.64 31.10 11.93
N LEU A 572 30.18 29.85 12.09
CA LEU A 572 29.08 29.52 13.01
C LEU A 572 29.52 29.79 14.45
N ALA A 573 29.03 30.89 15.03
CA ALA A 573 29.51 31.43 16.30
C ALA A 573 28.39 31.72 17.32
N THR A 574 27.17 31.98 16.84
CA THR A 574 25.91 32.12 17.60
C THR A 574 24.75 32.12 16.61
N ALA A 575 23.63 31.49 16.96
CA ALA A 575 22.38 31.59 16.21
C ALA A 575 21.97 33.05 15.93
N VAL A 576 21.67 33.35 14.66
CA VAL A 576 21.08 34.61 14.19
C VAL A 576 20.19 34.25 12.99
N PRO A 577 18.85 34.38 13.09
CA PRO A 577 18.00 34.16 11.93
C PRO A 577 18.17 35.27 10.89
N LEU A 578 17.84 34.95 9.64
CA LEU A 578 17.71 35.94 8.56
C LEU A 578 16.26 35.95 8.08
N ASP A 579 15.49 36.90 8.61
CA ASP A 579 14.08 37.10 8.32
C ASP A 579 13.86 37.84 6.98
N GLY A 580 12.83 37.46 6.21
CA GLY A 580 12.42 38.16 4.99
C GLY A 580 13.31 37.88 3.77
N LEU A 581 13.72 36.63 3.62
CA LEU A 581 14.24 36.05 2.38
C LEU A 581 13.07 35.58 1.52
N ALA A 582 13.26 35.48 0.20
CA ALA A 582 12.23 35.07 -0.74
C ALA A 582 12.89 34.56 -2.02
N ILE A 583 12.29 33.55 -2.65
CA ILE A 583 12.80 32.90 -3.86
C ILE A 583 11.79 33.05 -5.00
N GLU A 584 12.27 33.29 -6.21
CA GLU A 584 11.44 33.35 -7.42
C GLU A 584 11.60 32.03 -8.19
N SER A 585 10.65 31.68 -9.07
CA SER A 585 10.70 30.41 -9.81
C SER A 585 11.97 30.25 -10.63
N ASP A 586 12.42 29.01 -10.81
CA ASP A 586 13.66 28.64 -11.50
C ASP A 586 14.92 29.31 -10.91
N SER A 587 14.94 29.59 -9.59
CA SER A 587 16.09 30.21 -8.93
C SER A 587 16.46 29.58 -7.59
N SER A 588 17.75 29.65 -7.27
CA SER A 588 18.32 29.17 -6.01
C SER A 588 19.04 30.29 -5.26
N ASP A 589 18.91 30.29 -3.93
CA ASP A 589 19.63 31.20 -3.04
C ASP A 589 20.81 30.48 -2.38
N TRP A 590 22.02 30.99 -2.62
CA TRP A 590 23.28 30.36 -2.24
C TRP A 590 23.96 31.07 -1.07
N PHE A 591 24.21 30.33 0.01
CA PHE A 591 24.87 30.80 1.24
C PHE A 591 26.26 30.16 1.40
N GLN A 592 27.16 30.84 2.13
CA GLN A 592 28.45 30.28 2.54
C GLN A 592 28.71 30.46 4.04
N PHE A 593 28.98 29.36 4.73
CA PHE A 593 29.37 29.34 6.13
C PHE A 593 30.74 28.66 6.37
N THR A 594 31.22 28.74 7.60
CA THR A 594 32.49 28.15 8.04
C THR A 594 32.31 27.43 9.38
N LEU A 595 32.73 26.17 9.44
CA LEU A 595 32.88 25.42 10.69
C LEU A 595 34.31 25.64 11.25
N ASP A 596 34.41 26.35 12.38
CA ASP A 596 35.69 26.63 13.06
C ASP A 596 36.29 25.39 13.78
N GLN A 597 35.49 24.34 13.92
CA GLN A 597 35.82 23.02 14.48
C GLN A 597 34.98 21.95 13.76
N THR A 598 35.22 20.65 14.01
CA THR A 598 34.26 19.61 13.59
C THR A 598 32.93 19.81 14.33
N GLY A 599 31.81 19.72 13.61
CA GLY A 599 30.47 19.92 14.18
C GLY A 599 30.13 18.89 15.26
N LEU A 600 29.29 19.32 16.21
CA LEU A 600 28.91 18.58 17.42
C LEU A 600 27.44 18.14 17.34
N LEU A 601 27.05 17.20 18.19
CA LEU A 601 25.65 16.81 18.41
C LEU A 601 24.78 18.04 18.69
N GLY A 602 23.88 18.39 17.76
CA GLY A 602 23.02 19.58 17.84
C GLY A 602 23.65 20.88 17.32
N ASP A 603 24.64 20.81 16.42
CA ASP A 603 24.96 21.88 15.48
C ASP A 603 24.22 21.59 14.17
N ALA A 604 23.27 22.42 13.74
CA ALA A 604 22.44 22.18 12.54
C ALA A 604 22.18 23.46 11.74
N ILE A 605 21.81 23.33 10.47
CA ILE A 605 21.50 24.44 9.57
C ILE A 605 20.22 24.16 8.78
N GLY A 606 19.30 25.11 8.73
CA GLY A 606 17.97 24.86 8.20
C GLY A 606 17.17 26.12 7.89
N ILE A 607 16.01 25.96 7.27
CA ILE A 607 15.06 27.03 6.94
C ILE A 607 13.68 26.74 7.55
N THR A 608 12.83 27.76 7.64
CA THR A 608 11.40 27.60 7.93
C THR A 608 10.60 28.49 6.98
N PHE A 609 9.54 27.96 6.40
CA PHE A 609 8.75 28.62 5.36
C PHE A 609 7.25 28.31 5.53
N ASP A 610 6.46 28.63 4.52
CA ASP A 610 5.03 28.33 4.44
C ASP A 610 4.82 27.50 3.16
N HIS A 611 4.68 26.18 3.30
CA HIS A 611 4.64 25.20 2.21
C HIS A 611 3.44 25.45 1.27
N ASP A 612 2.29 25.90 1.81
CA ASP A 612 1.13 26.41 1.06
C ASP A 612 1.48 27.55 0.07
N GLN A 613 2.64 28.19 0.24
CA GLN A 613 3.13 29.29 -0.60
C GLN A 613 4.30 28.89 -1.51
N GLY A 614 4.63 27.59 -1.61
CA GLY A 614 5.67 27.01 -2.46
C GLY A 614 6.73 26.27 -1.64
N ASP A 615 6.95 24.99 -1.94
CA ASP A 615 7.86 24.13 -1.16
C ASP A 615 9.35 24.44 -1.39
N LEU A 616 10.21 24.21 -0.39
CA LEU A 616 11.63 24.62 -0.40
C LEU A 616 12.61 23.58 0.16
N ASP A 617 13.49 23.10 -0.70
CA ASP A 617 14.59 22.19 -0.37
C ASP A 617 15.87 22.93 0.06
N ILE A 618 16.76 22.25 0.79
CA ILE A 618 18.14 22.72 1.04
C ILE A 618 19.22 21.67 0.74
N GLY A 619 20.16 22.02 -0.14
CA GLY A 619 21.32 21.17 -0.50
C GLY A 619 22.61 21.67 0.15
N LEU A 620 23.40 20.77 0.74
CA LEU A 620 24.71 21.06 1.35
C LEU A 620 25.86 20.64 0.43
N TYR A 621 26.85 21.53 0.28
CA TYR A 621 28.00 21.36 -0.61
C TYR A 621 29.32 21.76 0.08
N ASP A 622 30.41 21.14 -0.35
CA ASP A 622 31.78 21.44 0.09
C ASP A 622 32.32 22.75 -0.53
N ALA A 623 33.47 23.22 -0.01
CA ALA A 623 34.18 24.41 -0.51
C ALA A 623 34.63 24.35 -1.98
N SER A 624 34.50 23.20 -2.66
CA SER A 624 34.79 22.99 -4.08
C SER A 624 33.56 22.73 -4.95
N GLY A 625 32.36 22.67 -4.35
CA GLY A 625 31.09 22.43 -5.03
C GLY A 625 30.73 20.96 -5.21
N GLN A 626 31.37 20.06 -4.47
CA GLN A 626 30.91 18.69 -4.36
C GLN A 626 29.71 18.66 -3.40
N TYR A 627 28.61 18.03 -3.81
CA TYR A 627 27.45 17.74 -2.97
C TYR A 627 27.86 16.87 -1.75
N LEU A 628 27.15 17.04 -0.63
CA LEU A 628 27.42 16.36 0.64
C LEU A 628 26.16 15.80 1.30
N ASP A 629 25.03 16.53 1.24
CA ASP A 629 23.84 16.26 2.06
C ASP A 629 22.61 17.04 1.53
N LEU A 630 21.40 16.65 1.91
CA LEU A 630 20.12 17.25 1.47
C LEU A 630 19.07 17.18 2.60
N SER A 631 18.17 18.16 2.62
CA SER A 631 16.89 18.07 3.32
C SER A 631 15.83 18.55 2.32
N ALA A 632 14.89 17.67 2.01
CA ALA A 632 13.83 17.82 1.00
C ALA A 632 12.55 17.09 1.45
N GLY A 633 12.03 17.49 2.63
CA GLY A 633 10.77 17.02 3.19
C GLY A 633 9.58 17.93 2.87
N ILE A 634 8.38 17.43 3.12
CA ILE A 634 7.10 18.14 2.93
C ILE A 634 6.65 18.95 4.17
N GLU A 635 7.56 19.23 5.11
CA GLU A 635 7.25 20.03 6.29
C GLU A 635 7.49 21.53 6.05
N ASN A 636 6.99 22.38 6.95
CA ASN A 636 7.26 23.83 6.89
C ASN A 636 8.70 24.21 7.32
N SER A 637 9.64 23.25 7.34
CA SER A 637 11.02 23.46 7.79
C SER A 637 11.99 22.33 7.42
N GLU A 638 13.00 22.67 6.64
CA GLU A 638 14.11 21.77 6.29
C GLU A 638 15.36 22.01 7.14
N SER A 639 16.11 20.96 7.51
CA SER A 639 17.25 21.07 8.44
C SER A 639 18.27 19.92 8.32
N ILE A 640 19.52 20.27 8.01
CA ILE A 640 20.66 19.33 7.92
C ILE A 640 21.48 19.35 9.24
N ASP A 641 21.78 18.17 9.81
CA ASP A 641 22.70 18.01 10.95
C ASP A 641 24.16 18.18 10.49
N LEU A 642 24.96 18.91 11.26
CA LEU A 642 26.38 19.15 10.98
C LEU A 642 27.29 18.32 11.90
N GLN A 643 26.74 17.41 12.72
CA GLN A 643 27.50 16.51 13.57
C GLN A 643 28.58 15.75 12.77
N GLY A 644 29.83 15.80 13.23
CA GLY A 644 30.94 15.08 12.58
C GLY A 644 31.48 15.75 11.31
N LEU A 645 30.74 16.68 10.69
CA LEU A 645 31.19 17.46 9.53
C LEU A 645 32.44 18.29 9.88
N THR A 646 33.49 18.18 9.08
CA THR A 646 34.83 18.63 9.48
C THR A 646 34.99 20.16 9.50
N ALA A 647 35.98 20.67 10.25
CA ALA A 647 36.31 22.10 10.24
C ALA A 647 36.70 22.61 8.84
N GLY A 648 35.80 23.35 8.19
CA GLY A 648 35.87 23.70 6.77
C GLY A 648 35.00 24.89 6.38
N ASN A 649 34.97 25.22 5.10
CA ASN A 649 33.95 26.10 4.52
C ASN A 649 32.93 25.23 3.81
N TYR A 650 31.66 25.62 3.90
CA TYR A 650 30.54 24.92 3.29
C TYR A 650 29.62 25.90 2.60
N LEU A 651 28.88 25.39 1.62
CA LEU A 651 27.96 26.13 0.78
C LEU A 651 26.59 25.46 0.92
N LEU A 652 25.55 26.25 1.17
CA LEU A 652 24.17 25.77 1.19
C LEU A 652 23.44 26.39 0.00
N GLU A 653 22.72 25.58 -0.75
CA GLU A 653 21.71 26.02 -1.71
C GLU A 653 20.34 25.92 -1.03
N VAL A 654 19.51 26.95 -1.18
CA VAL A 654 18.07 26.89 -0.94
C VAL A 654 17.41 27.00 -2.31
N TYR A 655 16.51 26.08 -2.66
CA TYR A 655 15.80 26.10 -3.94
C TYR A 655 14.35 25.64 -3.75
N GLY A 656 13.46 25.99 -4.68
CA GLY A 656 12.09 25.48 -4.65
C GLY A 656 12.02 24.09 -5.27
N TYR A 657 11.26 23.17 -4.67
CA TYR A 657 10.97 21.87 -5.25
C TYR A 657 10.35 22.06 -6.66
N GLN A 658 10.80 21.29 -7.66
CA GLN A 658 10.47 21.50 -9.09
C GLN A 658 10.60 22.96 -9.59
N GLY A 659 11.38 23.82 -8.93
CA GLY A 659 11.56 25.23 -9.29
C GLY A 659 10.43 26.18 -8.87
N VAL A 660 9.57 25.81 -7.90
CA VAL A 660 8.52 26.70 -7.37
C VAL A 660 9.10 27.96 -6.70
N ALA A 661 8.25 28.97 -6.51
CA ALA A 661 8.60 30.22 -5.83
C ALA A 661 7.97 30.27 -4.44
N ASN A 662 8.73 30.62 -3.40
CA ASN A 662 8.21 30.95 -2.07
C ASN A 662 8.46 32.44 -1.71
N PRO A 663 7.42 33.21 -1.33
CA PRO A 663 7.53 34.65 -1.12
C PRO A 663 8.10 35.10 0.24
N GLU A 664 8.22 34.23 1.26
CA GLU A 664 8.79 34.59 2.57
C GLU A 664 9.30 33.35 3.34
N TYR A 665 10.63 33.16 3.40
CA TYR A 665 11.28 32.16 4.26
C TYR A 665 12.22 32.80 5.31
N GLU A 666 12.39 32.13 6.46
CA GLU A 666 13.37 32.50 7.50
C GLU A 666 14.52 31.47 7.51
N PHE A 667 15.77 31.95 7.51
CA PHE A 667 16.96 31.09 7.64
C PHE A 667 17.34 30.90 9.11
N SER A 668 17.75 29.69 9.51
CA SER A 668 18.11 29.31 10.88
C SER A 668 19.49 28.66 10.99
N ILE A 669 20.10 28.75 12.18
CA ILE A 669 21.38 28.10 12.51
C ILE A 669 21.32 27.70 14.00
N GLU A 670 21.27 26.40 14.28
CA GLU A 670 21.40 25.84 15.63
C GLU A 670 22.89 25.57 15.91
N VAL A 671 23.36 25.93 17.11
CA VAL A 671 24.76 25.68 17.54
C VAL A 671 24.74 25.29 19.02
N ALA A 672 25.28 24.11 19.34
CA ALA A 672 25.23 23.53 20.67
C ALA A 672 25.95 24.39 21.72
N GLU A 673 25.25 24.81 22.80
CA GLU A 673 25.88 25.57 23.89
C GLU A 673 26.96 24.74 24.61
N ILE A 674 28.23 25.05 24.33
CA ILE A 674 29.38 24.49 25.05
C ILE A 674 29.26 24.81 26.55
N ALA A 675 28.93 23.80 27.35
CA ALA A 675 28.74 23.92 28.78
C ALA A 675 30.07 24.25 29.52
N GLU A 676 30.36 25.55 29.75
CA GLU A 676 31.51 25.98 30.56
C GLU A 676 31.42 25.47 32.02
N ASP A 677 32.26 24.49 32.37
CA ASP A 677 32.37 23.91 33.71
C ASP A 677 33.01 24.89 34.74
N GLU A 678 32.22 25.83 35.25
CA GLU A 678 32.56 26.71 36.38
C GLU A 678 32.52 25.97 37.75
N SER A 679 33.20 24.81 37.86
CA SER A 679 33.26 23.98 39.09
C SER A 679 34.51 24.18 39.97
N SER A 680 34.76 25.44 40.34
CA SER A 680 35.39 25.84 41.63
C SER A 680 36.90 25.56 41.87
N ALA A 681 37.72 26.59 41.68
CA ALA A 681 39.12 26.60 42.13
C ALA A 681 39.28 26.97 43.64
N GLU A 682 39.38 25.98 44.54
CA GLU A 682 39.85 26.20 45.93
C GLU A 682 41.37 25.95 46.08
N GLU A 683 42.10 27.06 46.09
CA GLU A 683 43.51 27.28 46.47
C GLU A 683 44.19 26.18 47.34
N SER A 684 45.11 25.40 46.75
CA SER A 684 46.31 24.95 47.49
C SER A 684 47.53 24.75 46.59
N GLY A 685 48.61 25.47 46.89
CA GLY A 685 49.91 25.29 46.24
C GLY A 685 51.04 25.37 47.25
N ASP A 686 51.87 24.32 47.34
CA ASP A 686 53.19 24.35 47.97
C ASP A 686 54.03 23.14 47.48
N GLU A 687 55.02 23.40 46.62
CA GLU A 687 56.13 22.49 46.30
C GLU A 687 57.29 22.70 47.32
N PRO A 688 58.40 21.92 47.33
CA PRO A 688 58.72 20.65 46.63
C PRO A 688 59.34 19.56 47.55
N GLY A 689 59.69 18.38 47.02
CA GLY A 689 60.69 17.52 47.70
C GLY A 689 60.98 16.07 47.25
N ASP A 690 62.07 15.90 46.47
CA ASP A 690 63.18 14.93 46.70
C ASP A 690 63.01 13.40 46.42
N GLU A 691 63.51 12.98 45.24
CA GLU A 691 64.16 11.73 44.77
C GLU A 691 63.92 10.29 45.34
N THR A 692 64.14 9.30 44.45
CA THR A 692 64.58 7.87 44.63
C THR A 692 63.59 6.68 44.62
N VAL A 693 63.48 6.06 43.42
CA VAL A 693 63.68 4.63 43.06
C VAL A 693 63.92 3.60 44.19
N ASP A 694 63.19 2.46 44.24
CA ASP A 694 63.72 1.09 43.96
C ASP A 694 62.65 -0.04 43.93
N ASP A 695 63.06 -1.24 43.48
CA ASP A 695 62.33 -2.49 43.17
C ASP A 695 61.50 -3.20 44.28
N THR A 696 60.35 -3.79 43.85
CA THR A 696 59.72 -5.07 44.29
C THR A 696 59.37 -5.39 45.77
N PRO A 697 58.44 -6.35 45.98
CA PRO A 697 58.44 -7.21 47.18
C PRO A 697 58.40 -8.73 46.87
N GLU A 698 58.91 -9.54 47.81
CA GLU A 698 59.00 -11.01 47.74
C GLU A 698 57.82 -11.76 48.40
N ASP A 699 57.74 -13.05 48.04
CA ASP A 699 57.04 -14.20 48.66
C ASP A 699 57.12 -14.33 50.21
N GLU A 700 56.15 -15.05 50.81
CA GLU A 700 56.38 -16.16 51.79
C GLU A 700 55.05 -16.71 52.38
N GLY A 701 54.95 -18.03 52.63
CA GLY A 701 54.12 -18.54 53.75
C GLY A 701 53.41 -19.91 53.66
N GLU A 702 54.14 -21.03 53.65
CA GLU A 702 53.64 -22.42 53.71
C GLU A 702 52.66 -22.76 54.89
N SER A 703 51.82 -23.82 54.76
CA SER A 703 52.05 -25.15 55.41
C SER A 703 50.80 -26.04 55.70
N GLU A 704 50.73 -27.20 55.01
CA GLU A 704 50.26 -28.57 55.41
C GLU A 704 48.96 -28.82 56.24
N VAL A 705 48.23 -29.96 56.17
CA VAL A 705 48.62 -31.34 56.60
C VAL A 705 47.54 -32.42 56.25
N ALA A 706 47.93 -33.53 55.56
CA ALA A 706 47.50 -34.96 55.67
C ALA A 706 46.00 -35.42 55.59
N ASP A 707 45.61 -36.67 55.23
CA ASP A 707 46.24 -37.86 54.57
C ASP A 707 45.13 -38.93 54.23
N SER A 708 45.48 -39.90 53.39
CA SER A 708 44.79 -40.96 52.62
C SER A 708 43.81 -41.99 53.24
N THR A 709 42.95 -42.57 52.38
CA THR A 709 42.76 -44.02 52.04
C THR A 709 41.76 -44.12 50.85
N ASP A 710 41.79 -44.97 49.81
CA ASP A 710 42.53 -46.19 49.35
C ASP A 710 41.58 -47.40 49.08
N ASP A 711 41.49 -47.87 47.82
CA ASP A 711 41.62 -49.29 47.35
C ASP A 711 40.68 -49.76 46.18
N THR A 712 41.27 -50.35 45.10
CA THR A 712 40.68 -51.04 43.90
C THR A 712 39.73 -50.27 42.95
N SER A 713 39.65 -50.53 41.62
CA SER A 713 40.21 -51.56 40.70
C SER A 713 40.55 -50.95 39.30
N ASP A 714 41.64 -51.28 38.60
CA ASP A 714 41.85 -52.47 37.72
C ASP A 714 40.90 -52.48 36.49
N GLU A 715 41.32 -52.58 35.22
CA GLU A 715 42.65 -52.48 34.55
C GLU A 715 42.68 -51.11 33.76
N THR A 716 43.68 -50.64 32.99
CA THR A 716 44.83 -51.23 32.26
C THR A 716 45.97 -50.18 32.05
N ASP A 717 46.98 -50.48 31.21
CA ASP A 717 48.29 -49.83 30.98
C ASP A 717 48.89 -50.48 29.67
N PRO A 718 50.08 -50.19 29.07
CA PRO A 718 51.03 -49.07 29.21
C PRO A 718 51.59 -48.42 27.90
N SER A 719 52.11 -47.20 28.06
CA SER A 719 53.46 -46.69 27.67
C SER A 719 54.14 -46.96 26.29
N ASP A 720 54.39 -45.87 25.53
CA ASP A 720 55.71 -45.17 25.48
C ASP A 720 56.87 -45.58 24.51
N ASP A 721 57.48 -44.51 23.96
CA ASP A 721 58.88 -44.22 23.56
C ASP A 721 59.57 -44.62 22.20
N THR A 722 60.17 -43.58 21.58
CA THR A 722 61.33 -43.49 20.65
C THR A 722 61.33 -43.89 19.14
N GLU A 723 61.38 -42.86 18.28
CA GLU A 723 62.44 -42.55 17.27
C GLU A 723 62.85 -43.60 16.21
N SER A 724 62.42 -43.43 14.93
CA SER A 724 63.21 -42.67 13.91
C SER A 724 62.80 -42.90 12.43
N ASP A 725 62.70 -41.79 11.67
CA ASP A 725 63.05 -41.60 10.24
C ASP A 725 62.34 -42.45 9.13
N ALA A 726 61.30 -41.89 8.47
CA ALA A 726 61.19 -41.75 6.98
C ALA A 726 59.73 -41.64 6.42
N SER A 727 59.35 -40.43 5.98
CA SER A 727 58.41 -40.08 4.87
C SER A 727 57.07 -40.82 4.65
N SER A 728 55.97 -40.13 4.94
CA SER A 728 54.86 -39.84 3.99
C SER A 728 54.16 -38.54 4.43
N GLU A 729 53.65 -37.74 3.50
CA GLU A 729 52.77 -36.62 3.82
C GLU A 729 51.44 -37.12 4.40
N GLU A 730 50.97 -36.48 5.47
CA GLU A 730 49.60 -36.54 6.01
C GLU A 730 49.42 -35.22 6.76
N GLU A 731 48.64 -34.30 6.18
CA GLU A 731 48.45 -32.94 6.70
C GLU A 731 47.73 -32.99 8.05
N ALA A 732 48.10 -32.12 8.99
CA ALA A 732 47.34 -31.95 10.22
C ALA A 732 46.21 -30.95 9.94
N VAL A 733 44.99 -31.46 9.83
CA VAL A 733 43.79 -30.62 9.86
C VAL A 733 43.71 -30.01 11.26
N GLU A 734 43.95 -28.71 11.39
CA GLU A 734 43.50 -27.93 12.54
C GLU A 734 41.98 -28.06 12.58
N SER A 735 41.40 -28.47 13.71
CA SER A 735 39.96 -28.39 13.88
C SER A 735 39.62 -26.95 14.23
N SER A 736 39.09 -26.21 13.26
CA SER A 736 38.27 -25.05 13.56
C SER A 736 37.16 -25.48 14.53
N SER A 737 36.84 -24.63 15.50
CA SER A 737 35.47 -24.55 15.98
C SER A 737 34.60 -24.10 14.80
N LEU A 738 33.38 -24.61 14.72
CA LEU A 738 32.33 -23.90 13.98
C LEU A 738 32.00 -22.64 14.78
N ASP A 739 31.61 -21.59 14.08
CA ASP A 739 31.21 -20.33 14.71
C ASP A 739 29.87 -20.51 15.45
N ALA A 740 29.41 -19.52 16.20
CA ALA A 740 28.15 -19.66 16.93
C ALA A 740 26.95 -19.52 15.99
N TRP A 741 26.94 -18.46 15.17
CA TRP A 741 25.85 -18.12 14.27
C TRP A 741 26.37 -17.75 12.89
N THR A 742 25.64 -18.18 11.86
CA THR A 742 25.64 -17.52 10.55
C THR A 742 24.22 -17.03 10.30
N LEU A 743 24.06 -15.72 10.15
CA LEU A 743 22.82 -15.09 9.72
C LEU A 743 22.94 -14.77 8.22
N MET A 744 21.96 -15.24 7.45
CA MET A 744 21.83 -15.01 6.02
C MET A 744 20.71 -14.00 5.81
N VAL A 745 20.97 -12.89 5.11
CA VAL A 745 19.93 -11.94 4.69
C VAL A 745 19.81 -12.00 3.17
N TYR A 746 18.61 -12.28 2.69
CA TYR A 746 18.24 -12.33 1.28
C TYR A 746 17.43 -11.08 0.99
N ILE A 747 18.08 -10.10 0.37
CA ILE A 747 17.59 -8.74 0.17
C ILE A 747 17.17 -8.64 -1.30
N ASP A 748 15.88 -8.71 -1.56
CA ASP A 748 15.35 -8.44 -2.89
C ASP A 748 15.13 -6.94 -3.03
N ALA A 749 16.08 -6.27 -3.68
CA ALA A 749 16.07 -4.82 -3.88
C ALA A 749 16.04 -4.47 -5.39
N ASP A 750 15.62 -5.44 -6.22
CA ASP A 750 15.27 -5.22 -7.62
C ASP A 750 13.83 -4.71 -7.75
N ASN A 751 13.55 -3.57 -7.09
CA ASN A 751 12.26 -2.88 -7.07
C ASN A 751 12.43 -1.50 -6.36
N ASN A 752 11.32 -0.82 -6.04
CA ASN A 752 11.32 0.50 -5.42
C ASN A 752 11.87 0.61 -3.98
N LEU A 753 12.22 -0.50 -3.32
CA LEU A 753 12.85 -0.51 -1.99
C LEU A 753 14.40 -0.49 -2.06
N GLU A 754 15.00 -0.39 -3.26
CA GLU A 754 16.45 -0.44 -3.51
C GLU A 754 17.33 0.31 -2.48
N ALA A 755 16.92 1.53 -2.11
CA ALA A 755 17.64 2.39 -1.16
C ALA A 755 17.63 1.86 0.28
N MET A 756 16.54 1.19 0.69
CA MET A 756 16.36 0.68 2.05
C MET A 756 17.22 -0.57 2.27
N GLY A 757 17.28 -1.47 1.29
CA GLY A 757 18.14 -2.66 1.35
C GLY A 757 19.64 -2.32 1.37
N ILE A 758 20.00 -1.15 0.83
CA ILE A 758 21.33 -0.56 0.95
C ILE A 758 21.58 -0.03 2.37
N ASP A 759 20.61 0.68 2.94
CA ASP A 759 20.76 1.24 4.29
C ASP A 759 20.71 0.19 5.40
N ASP A 760 20.03 -0.94 5.21
CA ASP A 760 20.13 -2.09 6.10
C ASP A 760 21.50 -2.80 6.02
N ILE A 761 22.16 -2.82 4.85
CA ILE A 761 23.57 -3.22 4.78
C ILE A 761 24.44 -2.21 5.56
N ASN A 762 24.18 -0.89 5.43
CA ASN A 762 24.87 0.13 6.23
C ASN A 762 24.58 -0.01 7.73
N GLU A 763 23.40 -0.47 8.16
CA GLU A 763 23.06 -0.80 9.56
C GLU A 763 23.91 -1.97 10.07
N MET A 764 23.92 -3.09 9.34
CA MET A 764 24.69 -4.29 9.70
C MET A 764 26.20 -4.00 9.83
N GLU A 765 26.75 -3.18 8.93
CA GLU A 765 28.17 -2.80 8.91
C GLU A 765 28.61 -1.93 10.11
N ARG A 766 27.69 -1.33 10.88
CA ARG A 766 28.03 -0.55 12.08
C ARG A 766 28.56 -1.43 13.23
N VAL A 767 28.30 -2.74 13.22
CA VAL A 767 28.44 -3.64 14.39
C VAL A 767 29.76 -4.42 14.42
N ASP A 768 30.43 -4.46 15.59
CA ASP A 768 31.60 -5.32 15.85
C ASP A 768 31.13 -6.75 16.20
N LEU A 769 30.83 -7.55 15.18
CA LEU A 769 30.31 -8.93 15.29
C LEU A 769 31.28 -9.90 16.00
N GLY A 770 32.58 -9.59 16.02
CA GLY A 770 33.61 -10.40 16.66
C GLY A 770 34.12 -11.59 15.84
N ASP A 771 34.71 -12.59 16.53
CA ASP A 771 35.35 -13.78 15.91
C ASP A 771 34.40 -15.01 15.85
N ASP A 772 33.16 -14.93 16.37
CA ASP A 772 32.25 -16.09 16.59
C ASP A 772 30.86 -15.94 15.88
N ILE A 773 30.62 -14.88 15.10
CA ILE A 773 29.35 -14.61 14.40
C ILE A 773 29.64 -14.16 12.97
N ASN A 774 28.95 -14.74 11.99
CA ASN A 774 28.96 -14.31 10.60
C ASN A 774 27.59 -13.71 10.25
N VAL A 775 27.58 -12.59 9.51
CA VAL A 775 26.40 -12.07 8.80
C VAL A 775 26.76 -12.03 7.33
N VAL A 776 25.93 -12.61 6.47
CA VAL A 776 26.15 -12.69 5.03
C VAL A 776 24.91 -12.22 4.29
N VAL A 777 25.12 -11.49 3.21
CA VAL A 777 24.04 -10.94 2.38
C VAL A 777 24.11 -11.50 0.97
N GLN A 778 22.96 -11.71 0.36
CA GLN A 778 22.79 -11.63 -1.09
C GLN A 778 21.76 -10.53 -1.34
N ILE A 779 22.16 -9.52 -2.13
CA ILE A 779 21.35 -8.36 -2.50
C ILE A 779 21.27 -8.30 -4.03
N ASP A 780 20.07 -8.07 -4.54
CA ASP A 780 19.83 -7.69 -5.94
C ASP A 780 19.42 -6.22 -6.08
N ARG A 781 19.55 -5.63 -7.28
CA ARG A 781 19.29 -4.21 -7.52
C ARG A 781 18.84 -3.90 -8.95
N ILE A 782 17.79 -3.10 -9.05
CA ILE A 782 17.27 -2.52 -10.30
C ILE A 782 17.99 -1.21 -10.68
N PRO A 783 17.99 -0.75 -11.94
CA PRO A 783 18.25 0.66 -12.24
C PRO A 783 17.05 1.54 -11.86
N GLY A 784 17.24 2.55 -10.99
CA GLY A 784 16.37 3.72 -10.98
C GLY A 784 16.19 4.43 -9.65
N TYR A 785 16.21 3.72 -8.52
CA TYR A 785 15.81 4.28 -7.23
C TYR A 785 17.00 4.74 -6.38
N ASP A 786 18.12 4.00 -6.36
CA ASP A 786 19.38 4.42 -5.73
C ASP A 786 20.53 4.61 -6.74
N THR A 787 21.37 5.63 -6.47
CA THR A 787 22.72 5.71 -7.05
C THR A 787 23.83 6.02 -6.03
N SER A 788 23.51 6.12 -4.73
CA SER A 788 24.45 6.43 -3.65
C SER A 788 25.62 5.45 -3.62
N ASN A 789 25.33 4.16 -3.80
CA ASN A 789 26.30 3.07 -3.77
C ASN A 789 26.87 2.73 -5.16
N GLY A 790 26.71 3.68 -6.08
CA GLY A 790 26.93 3.52 -7.50
C GLY A 790 25.77 2.75 -8.15
N ASN A 791 25.33 3.23 -9.32
CA ASN A 791 24.31 2.54 -10.11
C ASN A 791 24.89 1.22 -10.64
N TRP A 792 24.63 0.12 -9.94
CA TRP A 792 24.93 -1.23 -10.36
C TRP A 792 23.72 -2.11 -10.15
N THR A 793 23.44 -2.88 -11.19
CA THR A 793 22.17 -3.56 -11.41
C THR A 793 22.52 -5.02 -11.71
N ASP A 794 23.03 -5.70 -10.69
CA ASP A 794 23.53 -7.07 -10.81
C ASP A 794 23.66 -7.73 -9.44
N THR A 795 23.08 -8.91 -9.24
CA THR A 795 23.09 -9.61 -7.95
C THR A 795 24.48 -9.77 -7.35
N ARG A 796 24.63 -9.45 -6.06
CA ARG A 796 25.90 -9.57 -5.32
C ARG A 796 25.74 -10.25 -3.98
N ARG A 797 26.79 -10.95 -3.54
CA ARG A 797 26.82 -11.57 -2.20
C ARG A 797 28.18 -11.54 -1.55
N GLY A 798 28.20 -11.54 -0.22
CA GLY A 798 29.44 -11.44 0.55
C GLY A 798 29.22 -11.49 2.06
N ASP A 799 30.34 -11.49 2.79
CA ASP A 799 30.37 -11.37 4.24
C ASP A 799 30.27 -9.89 4.63
N ILE A 800 29.42 -9.55 5.60
CA ILE A 800 29.37 -8.20 6.19
C ILE A 800 30.63 -7.95 7.02
N THR A 801 31.27 -6.80 6.82
CA THR A 801 32.49 -6.40 7.50
C THR A 801 32.34 -5.06 8.22
N GLN A 802 32.78 -4.96 9.48
CA GLN A 802 32.58 -3.72 10.24
C GLN A 802 33.32 -2.54 9.62
N ASP A 803 32.56 -1.48 9.39
CA ASP A 803 32.96 -0.21 8.79
C ASP A 803 32.47 0.96 9.70
N GLN A 804 32.54 2.22 9.26
CA GLN A 804 32.07 3.43 10.00
C GLN A 804 31.33 4.44 9.09
N SER A 805 30.85 3.98 7.94
CA SER A 805 29.92 4.62 7.03
C SER A 805 28.50 4.58 7.62
N SER A 806 27.60 5.29 6.97
CA SER A 806 26.16 5.27 7.25
C SER A 806 25.32 5.31 5.98
N SER A 807 25.95 5.25 4.79
CA SER A 807 25.31 5.43 3.48
C SER A 807 26.15 4.88 2.31
N LEU A 808 27.20 4.10 2.58
CA LEU A 808 28.09 3.51 1.58
C LEU A 808 28.60 2.16 2.09
N ILE A 809 28.21 1.08 1.40
CA ILE A 809 28.57 -0.32 1.67
C ILE A 809 30.09 -0.47 1.58
N GLY A 810 30.70 -0.78 2.73
CA GLY A 810 32.15 -1.00 2.89
C GLY A 810 32.60 -2.42 2.56
N SER A 811 31.70 -3.40 2.56
CA SER A 811 31.99 -4.82 2.38
C SER A 811 32.31 -5.19 0.92
N GLU A 812 33.26 -6.11 0.72
CA GLU A 812 33.68 -6.59 -0.61
C GLU A 812 32.68 -7.64 -1.15
N LEU A 813 31.45 -7.22 -1.51
CA LEU A 813 30.43 -8.08 -2.12
C LEU A 813 30.85 -8.53 -3.54
N GLU A 814 30.82 -9.83 -3.83
CA GLU A 814 31.12 -10.38 -5.15
C GLU A 814 29.85 -10.46 -6.02
N SER A 815 29.92 -9.83 -7.20
CA SER A 815 28.98 -10.01 -8.31
C SER A 815 28.88 -11.49 -8.72
N ILE A 816 27.65 -12.02 -8.71
CA ILE A 816 27.30 -13.27 -9.39
C ILE A 816 26.64 -13.01 -10.77
N GLY A 817 26.20 -11.76 -11.01
CA GLY A 817 25.40 -11.33 -12.17
C GLY A 817 23.94 -11.74 -12.01
N GLU A 818 23.05 -11.23 -12.88
CA GLU A 818 21.59 -11.42 -12.73
C GLU A 818 21.13 -12.82 -12.37
N GLN A 819 20.31 -12.87 -11.33
CA GLN A 819 19.57 -14.03 -10.90
C GLN A 819 18.08 -13.88 -11.27
N ASN A 820 17.25 -14.60 -10.53
CA ASN A 820 15.83 -14.34 -10.33
C ASN A 820 15.66 -14.66 -8.84
N MET A 821 15.40 -13.67 -8.02
CA MET A 821 15.33 -13.79 -6.56
C MET A 821 14.03 -14.49 -6.12
N GLY A 822 12.98 -14.40 -6.94
CA GLY A 822 11.78 -15.24 -6.91
C GLY A 822 12.03 -16.75 -7.11
N ASP A 823 13.07 -17.17 -7.85
CA ASP A 823 13.35 -18.59 -8.11
C ASP A 823 13.92 -19.25 -6.84
N PRO A 824 13.25 -20.25 -6.26
CA PRO A 824 13.76 -20.93 -5.06
C PRO A 824 15.01 -21.78 -5.30
N ASP A 825 15.41 -22.07 -6.54
CA ASP A 825 16.74 -22.62 -6.83
C ASP A 825 17.85 -21.54 -6.61
N THR A 826 17.55 -20.23 -6.75
CA THR A 826 18.43 -19.10 -6.38
C THR A 826 18.61 -19.02 -4.86
N LEU A 827 17.49 -18.98 -4.11
CA LEU A 827 17.49 -19.03 -2.64
C LEU A 827 18.25 -20.28 -2.13
N THR A 828 18.06 -21.43 -2.80
CA THR A 828 18.81 -22.66 -2.51
C THR A 828 20.32 -22.49 -2.68
N ASP A 829 20.79 -21.83 -3.75
CA ASP A 829 22.23 -21.59 -3.96
C ASP A 829 22.80 -20.62 -2.92
N PHE A 830 22.08 -19.55 -2.55
CA PHE A 830 22.49 -18.61 -1.50
C PHE A 830 22.69 -19.30 -0.15
N ILE A 831 21.71 -20.08 0.31
CA ILE A 831 21.80 -20.84 1.58
C ILE A 831 23.00 -21.81 1.52
N ASN A 832 23.14 -22.56 0.43
CA ASN A 832 24.23 -23.54 0.28
C ASN A 832 25.62 -22.89 0.22
N TRP A 833 25.75 -21.77 -0.48
CA TRP A 833 26.97 -20.97 -0.53
C TRP A 833 27.32 -20.43 0.85
N SER A 834 26.33 -19.94 1.61
CA SER A 834 26.50 -19.46 2.97
C SER A 834 26.99 -20.55 3.92
N VAL A 835 26.44 -21.77 3.81
CA VAL A 835 26.87 -22.96 4.58
C VAL A 835 28.28 -23.44 4.18
N GLU A 836 28.69 -23.38 2.90
CA GLU A 836 30.04 -23.77 2.48
C GLU A 836 31.12 -22.78 2.94
N ASN A 837 30.84 -21.47 2.92
CA ASN A 837 31.81 -20.43 3.27
C ASN A 837 31.83 -20.10 4.78
N ASN A 838 30.66 -20.03 5.42
CA ASN A 838 30.49 -19.60 6.82
C ASN A 838 29.81 -20.69 7.68
N PRO A 839 30.51 -21.79 8.00
CA PRO A 839 29.93 -22.94 8.68
C PRO A 839 29.80 -22.75 10.20
N ALA A 840 28.59 -22.44 10.67
CA ALA A 840 28.26 -22.20 12.08
C ALA A 840 27.60 -23.40 12.79
N GLN A 841 27.28 -23.21 14.07
CA GLN A 841 26.50 -24.14 14.91
C GLN A 841 24.99 -23.94 14.77
N ASN A 842 24.54 -22.69 14.62
CA ASN A 842 23.15 -22.31 14.42
C ASN A 842 23.04 -21.47 13.13
N TYR A 843 21.92 -21.58 12.41
CA TYR A 843 21.66 -20.82 11.18
C TYR A 843 20.37 -20.01 11.28
N GLY A 844 20.48 -18.71 11.03
CA GLY A 844 19.34 -17.82 10.82
C GLY A 844 19.25 -17.42 9.35
N LEU A 845 18.04 -17.32 8.81
CA LEU A 845 17.76 -16.73 7.50
C LEU A 845 16.74 -15.61 7.69
N ILE A 846 16.95 -14.47 7.04
CA ILE A 846 16.00 -13.36 6.94
C ILE A 846 15.73 -13.16 5.45
N ILE A 847 14.46 -13.11 5.07
CA ILE A 847 14.02 -12.62 3.77
C ILE A 847 13.58 -11.16 3.99
N TRP A 848 13.97 -10.27 3.08
CA TRP A 848 13.79 -8.82 3.13
C TRP A 848 13.32 -8.35 1.75
N ASP A 849 12.30 -7.48 1.71
CA ASP A 849 11.57 -6.88 0.57
C ASP A 849 10.07 -6.58 0.96
N HIS A 850 9.19 -6.29 0.01
CA HIS A 850 7.73 -6.40 0.08
C HIS A 850 7.20 -7.77 0.54
N GLY A 851 5.95 -7.75 1.03
CA GLY A 851 5.22 -8.95 1.44
C GLY A 851 3.70 -8.78 1.30
N ALA A 852 3.02 -9.80 0.76
CA ALA A 852 1.55 -9.83 0.64
C ALA A 852 0.92 -10.99 1.44
N GLY A 853 1.65 -11.57 2.40
CA GLY A 853 1.21 -12.74 3.15
C GLY A 853 1.12 -13.98 2.24
N ILE A 854 -0.06 -14.57 2.10
CA ILE A 854 -0.24 -15.79 1.28
C ILE A 854 -0.08 -15.57 -0.23
N ASP A 855 -0.05 -14.31 -0.69
CA ASP A 855 0.07 -13.96 -2.10
C ASP A 855 1.51 -13.87 -2.62
N GLY A 856 2.50 -13.56 -1.77
CA GLY A 856 3.90 -13.47 -2.19
C GLY A 856 4.85 -12.84 -1.16
N MET A 857 6.14 -12.89 -1.47
CA MET A 857 7.28 -12.20 -0.84
C MET A 857 8.44 -12.13 -1.84
N ALA A 858 9.36 -11.17 -1.69
CA ALA A 858 10.56 -11.05 -2.53
C ALA A 858 10.22 -10.95 -4.02
N TRP A 859 9.87 -9.73 -4.45
CA TRP A 859 9.53 -9.33 -5.83
C TRP A 859 10.76 -8.79 -6.56
N ASP A 860 10.99 -9.36 -7.74
CA ASP A 860 12.12 -9.09 -8.62
C ASP A 860 11.60 -8.48 -9.94
N ASP A 861 11.55 -7.16 -10.01
CA ASP A 861 10.92 -6.41 -11.10
C ASP A 861 11.72 -6.47 -12.41
N SER A 862 13.05 -6.67 -12.39
CA SER A 862 13.83 -6.86 -13.62
C SER A 862 13.63 -8.23 -14.28
N THR A 863 13.02 -9.20 -13.59
CA THR A 863 12.66 -10.48 -14.22
C THR A 863 11.54 -10.34 -15.26
N PRO A 864 11.56 -11.11 -16.37
CA PRO A 864 10.56 -10.99 -17.45
C PRO A 864 9.09 -11.32 -17.11
N ASN A 865 8.71 -11.49 -15.84
CA ASN A 865 7.31 -11.61 -15.42
C ASN A 865 7.02 -10.91 -14.07
N HIS A 866 7.94 -10.10 -13.52
CA HIS A 866 7.88 -9.61 -12.12
C HIS A 866 7.67 -10.79 -11.13
N ASP A 867 8.61 -11.74 -11.18
CA ASP A 867 8.57 -13.01 -10.45
C ASP A 867 8.76 -12.80 -8.95
N TYR A 868 8.22 -13.72 -8.13
CA TYR A 868 8.28 -13.60 -6.67
C TYR A 868 8.25 -14.96 -5.97
N LEU A 869 8.81 -15.03 -4.75
CA LEU A 869 8.77 -16.25 -3.95
C LEU A 869 7.34 -16.54 -3.46
N SER A 870 6.65 -17.47 -4.12
CA SER A 870 5.44 -18.07 -3.52
C SER A 870 5.82 -18.81 -2.22
N LEU A 871 4.92 -18.88 -1.24
CA LEU A 871 5.17 -19.64 0.01
C LEU A 871 5.49 -21.13 -0.26
N SER A 872 4.95 -21.68 -1.36
CA SER A 872 5.26 -23.03 -1.84
C SER A 872 6.70 -23.17 -2.36
N GLU A 873 7.31 -22.05 -2.75
CA GLU A 873 8.61 -21.96 -3.37
C GLU A 873 9.70 -21.60 -2.36
N LEU A 874 9.44 -20.65 -1.45
CA LEU A 874 10.23 -20.49 -0.22
C LEU A 874 10.48 -21.85 0.44
N THR A 875 9.42 -22.61 0.72
CA THR A 875 9.53 -23.91 1.39
C THR A 875 10.22 -24.99 0.55
N LYS A 876 10.07 -24.98 -0.78
CA LYS A 876 10.84 -25.81 -1.73
C LYS A 876 12.33 -25.47 -1.68
N GLY A 877 12.70 -24.19 -1.62
CA GLY A 877 14.09 -23.73 -1.53
C GLY A 877 14.75 -24.18 -0.23
N LEU A 878 14.12 -23.88 0.90
CA LEU A 878 14.54 -24.33 2.23
C LEU A 878 14.74 -25.86 2.27
N GLN A 879 13.78 -26.64 1.76
CA GLN A 879 13.83 -28.11 1.70
C GLN A 879 14.92 -28.69 0.78
N ASN A 880 15.41 -27.92 -0.19
CA ASN A 880 16.47 -28.34 -1.12
C ASN A 880 17.88 -27.95 -0.66
N SER A 881 17.99 -27.11 0.39
CA SER A 881 19.26 -26.66 0.95
C SER A 881 20.00 -27.73 1.77
N ASP A 882 21.28 -27.48 2.10
CA ASP A 882 22.09 -28.29 3.01
C ASP A 882 21.76 -28.03 4.51
N VAL A 883 20.81 -27.15 4.83
CA VAL A 883 20.30 -26.91 6.19
C VAL A 883 19.11 -27.84 6.45
N GLU A 884 19.31 -28.92 7.24
CA GLU A 884 18.23 -29.88 7.57
C GLU A 884 17.08 -29.27 8.39
N GLN A 885 17.34 -28.21 9.16
CA GLN A 885 16.39 -27.38 9.91
C GLN A 885 17.11 -26.07 10.31
N PHE A 886 16.47 -24.92 10.16
CA PHE A 886 16.97 -23.61 10.59
C PHE A 886 16.69 -23.38 12.08
N ASP A 887 17.51 -22.56 12.73
CA ASP A 887 17.28 -22.14 14.11
C ASP A 887 16.26 -20.99 14.15
N LEU A 888 16.35 -20.05 13.21
CA LEU A 888 15.43 -18.92 13.04
C LEU A 888 15.18 -18.65 11.55
N ILE A 889 13.93 -18.36 11.18
CA ILE A 889 13.57 -17.69 9.93
C ILE A 889 12.89 -16.36 10.28
N GLY A 890 13.38 -15.28 9.68
CA GLY A 890 12.81 -13.94 9.76
C GLY A 890 12.20 -13.54 8.43
N PHE A 891 11.14 -12.75 8.51
CA PHE A 891 10.53 -12.06 7.40
C PHE A 891 10.52 -10.57 7.78
N ASP A 892 11.47 -9.82 7.24
CA ASP A 892 11.52 -8.36 7.29
C ASP A 892 10.63 -7.85 6.14
N LEU A 893 9.36 -8.24 6.21
CA LEU A 893 8.40 -8.27 5.10
C LEU A 893 6.97 -8.07 5.62
N CYS A 894 6.21 -7.23 4.93
CA CYS A 894 4.78 -7.04 5.19
C CYS A 894 3.97 -8.36 5.24
N LEU A 895 3.06 -8.46 6.22
CA LEU A 895 1.95 -9.42 6.29
C LEU A 895 2.33 -10.92 6.42
N GLN A 896 3.60 -11.29 6.64
CA GLN A 896 4.02 -12.70 6.71
C GLN A 896 3.71 -13.42 8.05
N GLY A 897 3.30 -12.69 9.07
CA GLY A 897 2.92 -13.21 10.38
C GLY A 897 1.56 -13.90 10.39
N MET A 898 1.37 -14.97 9.60
CA MET A 898 0.11 -15.71 9.53
C MET A 898 0.21 -17.19 9.98
N ALA A 899 -0.93 -17.77 10.33
CA ALA A 899 -1.09 -19.19 10.69
C ALA A 899 -0.64 -20.14 9.57
N GLU A 900 -0.71 -19.68 8.32
CA GLU A 900 -0.28 -20.33 7.09
C GLU A 900 1.26 -20.45 7.01
N GLN A 901 2.01 -19.34 7.05
CA GLN A 901 3.48 -19.30 6.99
C GLN A 901 4.09 -20.12 8.13
N SER A 902 3.60 -19.89 9.36
CA SER A 902 4.00 -20.64 10.55
C SER A 902 3.65 -22.13 10.49
N HIS A 903 2.80 -22.58 9.56
CA HIS A 903 2.58 -24.00 9.27
C HIS A 903 3.64 -24.57 8.35
N GLU A 904 3.85 -23.94 7.20
CA GLU A 904 4.76 -24.45 6.17
C GLU A 904 6.22 -24.47 6.66
N LEU A 905 6.59 -23.57 7.58
CA LEU A 905 7.91 -23.55 8.23
C LEU A 905 8.08 -24.52 9.41
N ALA A 906 7.03 -25.17 9.94
CA ALA A 906 7.11 -25.84 11.25
C ALA A 906 7.94 -27.14 11.32
N ASP A 907 8.23 -27.77 10.18
CA ASP A 907 9.19 -28.88 10.05
C ASP A 907 10.56 -28.39 9.51
N LEU A 908 10.72 -27.07 9.27
CA LEU A 908 11.88 -26.43 8.62
C LEU A 908 12.66 -25.45 9.51
N ALA A 909 12.03 -24.84 10.53
CA ALA A 909 12.68 -23.93 11.48
C ALA A 909 12.22 -24.19 12.93
N ASP A 910 13.02 -23.79 13.93
CA ASP A 910 12.62 -23.79 15.35
C ASP A 910 11.85 -22.49 15.74
N VAL A 911 12.20 -21.33 15.14
CA VAL A 911 11.58 -20.02 15.40
C VAL A 911 11.24 -19.28 14.10
N MET A 912 10.10 -18.58 14.08
CA MET A 912 9.72 -17.60 13.04
C MET A 912 9.67 -16.18 13.65
N VAL A 913 10.01 -15.14 12.89
CA VAL A 913 9.80 -13.72 13.24
C VAL A 913 9.15 -12.99 12.06
N ALA A 914 8.03 -12.27 12.28
CA ALA A 914 7.29 -11.53 11.25
C ALA A 914 6.23 -10.56 11.84
N SER A 915 5.78 -9.59 11.04
CA SER A 915 4.61 -8.73 11.31
C SER A 915 3.27 -9.36 10.87
N GLU A 916 2.22 -9.09 11.64
CA GLU A 916 0.83 -9.44 11.25
C GLU A 916 0.24 -8.44 10.22
N ASP A 917 0.86 -7.25 10.08
CA ASP A 917 0.46 -6.13 9.22
C ASP A 917 1.62 -5.71 8.28
N LEU A 918 1.52 -4.54 7.65
CA LEU A 918 2.68 -3.88 7.01
C LEU A 918 3.85 -3.67 8.00
N GLU A 919 5.06 -3.55 7.46
CA GLU A 919 6.26 -3.08 8.17
C GLU A 919 6.72 -1.75 7.55
N PRO A 920 7.35 -0.83 8.30
CA PRO A 920 7.89 0.42 7.74
C PRO A 920 9.03 0.16 6.74
N GLY A 921 9.15 1.01 5.71
CA GLY A 921 10.20 0.85 4.69
C GLY A 921 11.63 0.91 5.22
N ASP A 922 11.85 1.54 6.37
CA ASP A 922 13.10 1.55 7.14
C ASP A 922 13.54 0.16 7.69
N GLY A 923 12.74 -0.91 7.51
CA GLY A 923 13.10 -2.30 7.85
C GLY A 923 13.25 -2.59 9.35
N TRP A 924 14.05 -3.61 9.71
CA TRP A 924 14.38 -3.94 11.10
C TRP A 924 15.56 -3.14 11.65
N ASP A 925 15.60 -2.90 12.98
CA ASP A 925 16.78 -2.34 13.68
C ASP A 925 17.93 -3.37 13.74
N TYR A 926 18.60 -3.60 12.61
CA TYR A 926 19.76 -4.48 12.45
C TYR A 926 20.89 -4.04 13.39
N THR A 927 21.16 -2.74 13.52
CA THR A 927 22.14 -2.24 14.50
C THR A 927 21.81 -2.75 15.91
N GLY A 928 20.55 -2.68 16.34
CA GLY A 928 20.09 -3.02 17.69
C GLY A 928 20.16 -4.51 18.01
N PHE A 929 19.62 -5.37 17.16
CA PHE A 929 19.62 -6.81 17.44
C PHE A 929 21.01 -7.45 17.23
N LEU A 930 21.79 -7.00 16.24
CA LEU A 930 23.15 -7.51 16.04
C LEU A 930 24.10 -7.07 17.16
N ASN A 931 23.96 -5.85 17.72
CA ASN A 931 24.67 -5.45 18.94
C ASN A 931 24.31 -6.36 20.13
N SER A 932 23.07 -6.85 20.21
CA SER A 932 22.63 -7.77 21.25
C SER A 932 23.21 -9.18 21.08
N LEU A 933 23.28 -9.67 19.84
CA LEU A 933 23.90 -10.95 19.50
C LEU A 933 25.43 -10.91 19.70
N ALA A 934 26.11 -9.87 19.25
CA ALA A 934 27.55 -9.65 19.47
C ALA A 934 27.92 -9.56 20.97
N ALA A 935 27.00 -9.10 21.82
CA ALA A 935 27.20 -9.04 23.27
C ALA A 935 27.11 -10.42 23.98
N ASP A 936 26.38 -11.39 23.41
CA ASP A 936 26.34 -12.79 23.86
C ASP A 936 26.09 -13.75 22.69
N SER A 937 27.16 -14.11 21.96
CA SER A 937 27.10 -15.06 20.84
C SER A 937 26.62 -16.47 21.24
N SER A 938 26.38 -16.74 22.53
CA SER A 938 25.77 -18.00 23.00
C SER A 938 24.24 -17.94 23.18
N MET A 939 23.62 -16.87 22.66
CA MET A 939 22.18 -16.70 22.50
C MET A 939 21.55 -17.84 21.69
N ASP A 940 20.38 -18.32 22.13
CA ASP A 940 19.55 -19.29 21.39
C ASP A 940 18.48 -18.58 20.54
N ALA A 941 17.92 -19.27 19.54
CA ALA A 941 17.03 -18.69 18.54
C ALA A 941 15.84 -17.91 19.15
N ALA A 942 15.23 -18.46 20.21
CA ALA A 942 14.13 -17.78 20.91
C ALA A 942 14.58 -16.47 21.59
N SER A 943 15.80 -16.42 22.11
CA SER A 943 16.38 -15.19 22.65
C SER A 943 16.77 -14.20 21.55
N LEU A 944 17.13 -14.67 20.35
CA LEU A 944 17.45 -13.83 19.19
C LEU A 944 16.20 -13.22 18.56
N GLY A 945 15.15 -14.02 18.32
CA GLY A 945 13.86 -13.51 17.85
C GLY A 945 13.24 -12.52 18.84
N GLY A 946 13.35 -12.80 20.15
CA GLY A 946 12.98 -11.83 21.18
C GLY A 946 13.81 -10.53 21.13
N ALA A 947 15.10 -10.60 20.77
CA ALA A 947 15.96 -9.41 20.65
C ALA A 947 15.65 -8.55 19.41
N ILE A 948 15.20 -9.17 18.31
CA ILE A 948 14.68 -8.47 17.11
C ILE A 948 13.39 -7.73 17.46
N VAL A 949 12.44 -8.39 18.14
CA VAL A 949 11.19 -7.77 18.59
C VAL A 949 11.43 -6.66 19.62
N ASP A 950 12.37 -6.84 20.56
CA ASP A 950 12.77 -5.81 21.55
C ASP A 950 13.43 -4.58 20.89
N SER A 951 14.11 -4.73 19.74
CA SER A 951 14.74 -3.61 19.01
C SER A 951 13.74 -2.88 18.10
N TYR A 952 13.03 -3.61 17.23
CA TYR A 952 11.98 -3.07 16.35
C TYR A 952 10.89 -2.31 17.14
N GLY A 953 10.39 -2.90 18.23
CA GLY A 953 9.42 -2.26 19.12
C GLY A 953 9.98 -1.09 19.95
N ALA A 954 11.31 -0.95 20.05
CA ALA A 954 11.96 0.22 20.64
C ALA A 954 12.27 1.32 19.61
N PHE A 955 12.32 0.98 18.32
CA PHE A 955 12.53 1.89 17.19
C PHE A 955 11.20 2.57 16.80
N TYR A 956 10.18 1.80 16.38
CA TYR A 956 8.90 2.33 15.90
C TYR A 956 7.82 2.52 16.98
N GLY A 957 7.86 1.72 18.05
CA GLY A 957 6.83 1.76 19.10
C GLY A 957 5.61 0.89 18.77
N ASP A 958 4.49 1.49 18.38
CA ASP A 958 3.18 0.80 18.24
C ASP A 958 3.01 0.13 16.85
N GLN A 959 4.00 -0.64 16.38
CA GLN A 959 3.95 -1.45 15.14
C GLN A 959 3.97 -2.95 15.42
N THR A 960 3.37 -3.78 14.58
CA THR A 960 3.34 -5.24 14.79
C THR A 960 4.68 -5.89 14.44
N LEU A 961 5.20 -6.70 15.37
CA LEU A 961 6.19 -7.76 15.10
C LEU A 961 6.09 -8.81 16.20
N SER A 962 6.31 -10.07 15.87
CA SER A 962 6.27 -11.17 16.85
C SER A 962 7.30 -12.27 16.55
N ALA A 963 7.73 -12.98 17.60
CA ALA A 963 8.60 -14.15 17.52
C ALA A 963 7.85 -15.40 18.00
N ILE A 964 7.86 -16.47 17.21
CA ILE A 964 6.95 -17.62 17.33
C ILE A 964 7.73 -18.95 17.45
N ASP A 965 7.49 -19.71 18.53
CA ASP A 965 7.96 -21.09 18.75
C ASP A 965 7.16 -22.06 17.88
N LEU A 966 7.73 -22.43 16.74
CA LEU A 966 7.09 -23.29 15.74
C LEU A 966 6.83 -24.72 16.26
N SER A 967 7.53 -25.15 17.32
CA SER A 967 7.31 -26.47 17.93
C SER A 967 5.92 -26.65 18.56
N GLY A 968 5.15 -25.56 18.71
CA GLY A 968 3.75 -25.59 19.10
C GLY A 968 2.73 -25.83 17.98
N GLN A 969 3.12 -25.76 16.70
CA GLN A 969 2.18 -25.71 15.57
C GLN A 969 1.29 -26.96 15.44
N ASP A 970 1.86 -28.15 15.69
CA ASP A 970 1.15 -29.46 15.78
C ASP A 970 -0.03 -29.41 16.78
N ASN A 971 0.04 -28.53 17.79
CA ASN A 971 -1.01 -28.27 18.78
C ASN A 971 -1.97 -27.13 18.39
N LEU A 972 -1.54 -26.12 17.62
CA LEU A 972 -2.42 -25.10 17.04
C LEU A 972 -3.38 -25.72 16.02
N VAL A 973 -2.87 -26.42 15.01
CA VAL A 973 -3.68 -27.13 14.00
C VAL A 973 -4.61 -28.16 14.64
N SER A 974 -4.11 -28.96 15.60
CA SER A 974 -4.94 -29.88 16.39
C SER A 974 -6.10 -29.19 17.13
N SER A 975 -5.94 -27.92 17.50
CA SER A 975 -6.96 -27.10 18.16
C SER A 975 -7.94 -26.49 17.16
N ILE A 976 -7.47 -26.00 16.01
CA ILE A 976 -8.30 -25.53 14.88
C ILE A 976 -9.22 -26.65 14.39
N ASN A 977 -8.69 -27.86 14.17
CA ASN A 977 -9.46 -29.01 13.70
C ASN A 977 -10.48 -29.49 14.76
N SER A 978 -10.17 -29.25 16.04
CA SER A 978 -11.12 -29.46 17.15
C SER A 978 -12.20 -28.38 17.19
N PHE A 979 -11.90 -27.14 16.83
CA PHE A 979 -12.84 -26.02 16.71
C PHE A 979 -13.81 -26.24 15.53
N TYR A 980 -13.31 -26.50 14.32
CA TYR A 980 -14.13 -26.89 13.17
C TYR A 980 -15.07 -28.06 13.53
N SER A 981 -14.53 -29.12 14.13
CA SER A 981 -15.32 -30.28 14.56
C SER A 981 -16.44 -29.89 15.55
N ALA A 982 -16.19 -28.95 16.45
CA ALA A 982 -17.20 -28.47 17.41
C ALA A 982 -18.27 -27.60 16.73
N VAL A 983 -17.89 -26.75 15.78
CA VAL A 983 -18.77 -25.89 14.97
C VAL A 983 -19.66 -26.77 14.09
N ALA A 984 -19.10 -27.62 13.23
CA ALA A 984 -19.84 -28.43 12.26
C ALA A 984 -20.87 -29.39 12.90
N ASP A 985 -20.60 -29.93 14.10
CA ASP A 985 -21.49 -30.87 14.79
C ASP A 985 -22.55 -30.17 15.69
N ASN A 986 -22.37 -28.87 16.05
CA ASN A 986 -23.20 -28.19 17.06
C ASN A 986 -23.75 -26.79 16.73
N ALA A 987 -23.17 -26.05 15.78
CA ALA A 987 -23.48 -24.63 15.57
C ALA A 987 -24.94 -24.36 15.18
N THR A 988 -25.47 -23.23 15.64
CA THR A 988 -26.79 -22.72 15.30
C THR A 988 -26.67 -21.32 14.68
N ASN A 989 -27.74 -20.81 14.06
CA ASN A 989 -27.73 -19.45 13.49
C ASN A 989 -27.30 -18.36 14.49
N SER A 990 -27.56 -18.53 15.79
CA SER A 990 -27.10 -17.59 16.83
C SER A 990 -25.65 -17.77 17.25
N ASP A 991 -25.01 -18.89 16.88
CA ASP A 991 -23.55 -19.07 17.02
C ASP A 991 -22.84 -18.55 15.75
N TRP A 992 -23.42 -18.72 14.56
CA TRP A 992 -22.93 -18.09 13.32
C TRP A 992 -23.01 -16.56 13.36
N GLN A 993 -24.09 -15.98 13.89
CA GLN A 993 -24.19 -14.55 14.21
C GLN A 993 -23.10 -14.04 15.16
N VAL A 994 -22.58 -14.91 16.04
CA VAL A 994 -21.48 -14.59 16.94
C VAL A 994 -20.13 -14.77 16.25
N MET A 995 -20.01 -15.69 15.30
CA MET A 995 -18.79 -15.88 14.51
C MET A 995 -18.60 -14.74 13.51
N ALA A 996 -19.65 -14.24 12.84
CA ALA A 996 -19.59 -13.00 12.05
C ALA A 996 -19.13 -11.84 12.94
N GLN A 997 -19.90 -11.50 13.98
CA GLN A 997 -19.52 -10.44 14.93
C GLN A 997 -18.13 -10.62 15.58
N ALA A 998 -17.59 -11.83 15.69
CA ALA A 998 -16.21 -12.05 16.17
C ALA A 998 -15.15 -11.79 15.10
N ARG A 999 -15.48 -11.96 13.81
CA ARG A 999 -14.67 -11.58 12.64
C ARG A 999 -14.63 -10.06 12.53
N ASP A 1000 -15.80 -9.42 12.52
CA ASP A 1000 -15.98 -7.95 12.48
C ASP A 1000 -15.35 -7.20 13.68
N ASN A 1001 -14.99 -7.91 14.77
CA ASN A 1001 -14.38 -7.33 15.99
C ASN A 1001 -12.96 -7.87 16.25
N ALA A 1002 -12.42 -8.71 15.37
CA ALA A 1002 -10.99 -9.03 15.34
C ALA A 1002 -10.27 -7.95 14.53
N THR A 1003 -9.06 -7.57 14.94
CA THR A 1003 -8.22 -6.65 14.15
C THR A 1003 -8.05 -7.21 12.74
N ASN A 1004 -8.35 -6.40 11.73
CA ASN A 1004 -7.79 -6.59 10.41
C ASN A 1004 -6.49 -5.80 10.28
N TYR A 1005 -5.72 -6.24 9.30
CA TYR A 1005 -4.49 -5.61 8.85
C TYR A 1005 -4.76 -4.95 7.49
N HIS A 1006 -3.72 -4.64 6.71
CA HIS A 1006 -3.83 -4.05 5.37
C HIS A 1006 -4.95 -4.65 4.50
N TYR A 1007 -5.00 -5.98 4.37
CA TYR A 1007 -6.14 -6.67 3.75
C TYR A 1007 -7.20 -7.02 4.81
N ASP A 1008 -8.46 -6.61 4.59
CA ASP A 1008 -9.56 -6.87 5.53
C ASP A 1008 -9.79 -8.37 5.79
N ALA A 1009 -9.48 -9.21 4.80
CA ALA A 1009 -9.55 -10.66 4.90
C ALA A 1009 -8.44 -11.28 5.77
N TYR A 1010 -7.36 -10.56 6.13
CA TYR A 1010 -6.35 -11.04 7.09
C TYR A 1010 -6.76 -10.55 8.48
N ARG A 1011 -7.14 -11.48 9.36
CA ARG A 1011 -7.70 -11.17 10.69
C ARG A 1011 -6.90 -11.80 11.81
N ASP A 1012 -6.77 -11.09 12.94
CA ASP A 1012 -6.14 -11.59 14.17
C ASP A 1012 -6.79 -12.90 14.65
N LEU A 1013 -6.03 -14.01 14.60
CA LEU A 1013 -6.54 -15.35 14.92
C LEU A 1013 -6.93 -15.45 16.41
N GLY A 1014 -6.16 -14.84 17.30
CA GLY A 1014 -6.40 -14.88 18.74
C GLY A 1014 -7.68 -14.14 19.13
N GLY A 1015 -7.85 -12.92 18.64
CA GLY A 1015 -9.00 -12.04 18.87
C GLY A 1015 -10.28 -12.58 18.26
N PHE A 1016 -10.24 -13.12 17.03
CA PHE A 1016 -11.37 -13.86 16.46
C PHE A 1016 -11.77 -15.03 17.39
N MET A 1017 -10.81 -15.88 17.77
CA MET A 1017 -11.07 -17.05 18.61
C MET A 1017 -11.55 -16.69 20.01
N ASP A 1018 -11.05 -15.62 20.62
CA ASP A 1018 -11.53 -15.12 21.91
C ASP A 1018 -12.90 -14.44 21.80
N GLY A 1019 -13.21 -13.75 20.70
CA GLY A 1019 -14.55 -13.26 20.37
C GLY A 1019 -15.57 -14.41 20.33
N VAL A 1020 -15.28 -15.45 19.55
CA VAL A 1020 -16.10 -16.67 19.48
C VAL A 1020 -16.18 -17.40 20.82
N ALA A 1021 -15.08 -17.47 21.58
CA ALA A 1021 -15.05 -18.10 22.90
C ALA A 1021 -15.93 -17.38 23.94
N ASN A 1022 -15.97 -16.04 23.89
CA ASN A 1022 -16.75 -15.20 24.80
C ASN A 1022 -18.24 -15.11 24.41
N GLY A 1023 -18.57 -15.07 23.11
CA GLY A 1023 -19.93 -14.96 22.62
C GLY A 1023 -20.71 -16.28 22.60
N THR A 1024 -20.07 -17.40 22.24
CA THR A 1024 -20.73 -18.72 22.12
C THR A 1024 -20.81 -19.46 23.46
N ALA A 1025 -21.29 -20.71 23.45
CA ALA A 1025 -21.31 -21.55 24.65
C ALA A 1025 -21.19 -23.05 24.35
N GLY A 1026 -20.63 -23.81 25.30
CA GLY A 1026 -20.58 -25.26 25.20
C GLY A 1026 -19.27 -25.74 24.57
N GLU A 1027 -19.35 -26.57 23.53
CA GLU A 1027 -18.16 -27.18 22.92
C GLU A 1027 -17.37 -26.14 22.12
N ILE A 1028 -18.03 -25.38 21.23
CA ILE A 1028 -17.44 -24.30 20.41
C ILE A 1028 -16.62 -23.31 21.27
N SER A 1029 -17.23 -22.75 22.32
CA SER A 1029 -16.54 -21.83 23.26
C SER A 1029 -15.34 -22.45 24.00
N GLN A 1030 -15.34 -23.78 24.22
CA GLN A 1030 -14.19 -24.48 24.82
C GLN A 1030 -13.08 -24.80 23.81
N THR A 1031 -13.40 -24.93 22.52
CA THR A 1031 -12.43 -25.22 21.46
C THR A 1031 -11.84 -23.95 20.85
N ALA A 1032 -12.62 -22.88 20.67
CA ALA A 1032 -12.11 -21.58 20.25
C ALA A 1032 -11.06 -21.04 21.24
N GLN A 1033 -11.38 -21.06 22.54
CA GLN A 1033 -10.43 -20.74 23.61
C GLN A 1033 -9.18 -21.65 23.61
N ALA A 1034 -9.27 -22.87 23.06
CA ALA A 1034 -8.13 -23.76 22.95
C ALA A 1034 -7.19 -23.39 21.78
N VAL A 1035 -7.71 -22.77 20.72
CA VAL A 1035 -6.91 -22.18 19.63
C VAL A 1035 -6.14 -20.97 20.17
N SER A 1036 -6.81 -19.99 20.78
CA SER A 1036 -6.11 -18.84 21.38
C SER A 1036 -5.15 -19.26 22.51
N SER A 1037 -5.47 -20.30 23.29
CA SER A 1037 -4.53 -20.90 24.27
C SER A 1037 -3.38 -21.70 23.65
N ALA A 1038 -3.41 -22.00 22.35
CA ALA A 1038 -2.30 -22.63 21.62
C ALA A 1038 -1.40 -21.54 21.00
N LEU A 1039 -2.01 -20.54 20.35
CA LEU A 1039 -1.32 -19.38 19.77
C LEU A 1039 -0.52 -18.61 20.85
N SER A 1040 -1.17 -18.18 21.94
CA SER A 1040 -0.48 -17.53 23.08
C SER A 1040 0.40 -18.47 23.93
N ALA A 1041 0.69 -19.67 23.43
CA ALA A 1041 1.72 -20.57 23.96
C ALA A 1041 2.86 -20.84 22.96
N MET A 1042 2.75 -20.31 21.73
CA MET A 1042 3.80 -20.26 20.71
C MET A 1042 4.50 -18.89 20.70
N VAL A 1043 3.77 -17.79 20.96
CA VAL A 1043 4.39 -16.45 21.07
C VAL A 1043 5.50 -16.47 22.14
N ILE A 1044 6.73 -16.21 21.70
CA ILE A 1044 7.94 -16.06 22.51
C ILE A 1044 7.98 -14.64 23.06
N ASP A 1045 7.87 -13.66 22.17
CA ASP A 1045 7.67 -12.23 22.45
C ASP A 1045 6.89 -11.57 21.31
N GLN A 1046 6.29 -10.41 21.57
CA GLN A 1046 5.59 -9.59 20.59
C GLN A 1046 5.58 -8.12 21.03
N VAL A 1047 5.44 -7.20 20.07
CA VAL A 1047 5.11 -5.80 20.40
C VAL A 1047 3.69 -5.73 20.99
N ASP A 1048 3.46 -4.85 21.98
CA ASP A 1048 2.20 -4.74 22.77
C ASP A 1048 1.10 -3.95 22.01
N VAL A 1049 0.91 -4.24 20.72
CA VAL A 1049 -0.08 -3.60 19.84
C VAL A 1049 -1.51 -4.03 20.22
N SER A 1050 -2.43 -3.06 20.27
CA SER A 1050 -3.78 -3.25 20.81
C SER A 1050 -4.70 -4.07 19.89
N GLY A 1051 -4.63 -5.40 20.00
CA GLY A 1051 -5.49 -6.33 19.26
C GLY A 1051 -4.72 -7.28 18.34
N ALA A 1052 -3.39 -7.18 18.34
CA ALA A 1052 -2.46 -8.15 17.76
C ALA A 1052 -2.28 -9.35 18.71
N SER A 1053 -2.21 -10.59 18.19
CA SER A 1053 -1.94 -11.78 19.01
C SER A 1053 -0.79 -12.65 18.53
N GLY A 1054 -0.02 -12.14 17.55
CA GLY A 1054 1.21 -12.71 17.02
C GLY A 1054 1.03 -13.62 15.82
N LEU A 1055 -0.20 -13.92 15.38
CA LEU A 1055 -0.47 -14.51 14.06
C LEU A 1055 -1.88 -14.11 13.55
N SER A 1056 -1.92 -13.56 12.35
CA SER A 1056 -3.14 -13.40 11.55
C SER A 1056 -3.55 -14.73 10.89
N ILE A 1057 -4.68 -14.74 10.18
CA ILE A 1057 -5.15 -15.87 9.36
C ILE A 1057 -6.04 -15.36 8.22
N TYR A 1058 -6.09 -16.06 7.08
CA TYR A 1058 -7.06 -15.75 6.03
C TYR A 1058 -8.50 -16.08 6.48
N LEU A 1059 -9.33 -15.04 6.59
CA LEU A 1059 -10.71 -15.06 7.08
C LEU A 1059 -11.58 -14.02 6.30
N PRO A 1060 -12.02 -14.35 5.07
CA PRO A 1060 -12.89 -13.51 4.25
C PRO A 1060 -14.26 -13.27 4.91
N ASP A 1061 -15.03 -12.32 4.38
CA ASP A 1061 -16.33 -11.91 4.93
C ASP A 1061 -17.44 -12.98 4.71
N PRO A 1062 -18.49 -13.01 5.56
CA PRO A 1062 -19.57 -14.01 5.53
C PRO A 1062 -20.39 -14.17 4.25
N ASP A 1063 -20.22 -13.31 3.27
CA ASP A 1063 -20.93 -13.28 1.98
C ASP A 1063 -19.99 -13.28 0.76
N GLU A 1064 -18.67 -13.29 0.98
CA GLU A 1064 -17.66 -13.49 -0.07
C GLU A 1064 -17.54 -14.97 -0.49
N SER A 1065 -16.95 -15.21 -1.66
CA SER A 1065 -16.41 -16.54 -1.98
C SER A 1065 -15.03 -16.70 -1.38
N VAL A 1066 -14.81 -17.77 -0.60
CA VAL A 1066 -13.45 -18.24 -0.25
C VAL A 1066 -12.63 -18.31 -1.53
N ARG A 1067 -11.46 -17.65 -1.55
CA ARG A 1067 -10.57 -17.60 -2.71
C ARG A 1067 -10.31 -18.98 -3.30
N ASP A 1068 -10.28 -19.04 -4.63
CA ASP A 1068 -10.23 -20.31 -5.35
C ASP A 1068 -8.87 -21.02 -5.11
N ASP A 1069 -7.76 -20.27 -5.17
CA ASP A 1069 -6.37 -20.70 -4.92
C ASP A 1069 -6.05 -21.16 -3.49
N TYR A 1070 -6.87 -20.82 -2.49
CA TYR A 1070 -6.71 -21.24 -1.09
C TYR A 1070 -7.09 -22.72 -0.90
N ARG A 1071 -6.25 -23.63 -1.42
CA ARG A 1071 -6.46 -25.09 -1.49
C ARG A 1071 -5.22 -25.93 -1.19
N ASP A 1072 -5.42 -27.22 -0.94
CA ASP A 1072 -4.42 -28.22 -0.54
C ASP A 1072 -3.32 -28.51 -1.59
N GLU A 1073 -3.51 -28.03 -2.83
CA GLU A 1073 -2.49 -28.06 -3.88
C GLU A 1073 -1.44 -26.94 -3.72
N ASN A 1074 -1.77 -25.84 -3.02
CA ASN A 1074 -0.90 -24.68 -2.79
C ASN A 1074 -0.38 -24.60 -1.35
N PHE A 1075 -1.21 -24.89 -0.35
CA PHE A 1075 -0.88 -24.74 1.08
C PHE A 1075 -1.07 -26.05 1.87
N GLN A 1076 -0.03 -26.57 2.55
CA GLN A 1076 -0.21 -27.74 3.43
C GLN A 1076 -1.02 -27.41 4.69
N PHE A 1077 -1.09 -26.14 5.10
CA PHE A 1077 -2.01 -25.67 6.14
C PHE A 1077 -3.46 -26.02 5.81
N VAL A 1078 -3.87 -25.87 4.54
CA VAL A 1078 -5.20 -26.29 4.08
C VAL A 1078 -5.33 -27.82 4.05
N ALA A 1079 -4.24 -28.54 3.73
CA ALA A 1079 -4.23 -30.00 3.66
C ALA A 1079 -4.36 -30.71 5.02
N ASP A 1080 -3.72 -30.18 6.07
CA ASP A 1080 -3.68 -30.80 7.41
C ASP A 1080 -4.58 -30.09 8.45
N SER A 1081 -5.08 -28.88 8.17
CA SER A 1081 -6.14 -28.26 8.97
C SER A 1081 -7.56 -28.70 8.52
N ASN A 1082 -8.58 -28.05 9.07
CA ASN A 1082 -9.95 -28.00 8.55
C ASN A 1082 -10.42 -26.54 8.50
N TRP A 1083 -9.51 -25.62 8.14
CA TRP A 1083 -9.82 -24.20 8.07
C TRP A 1083 -10.61 -23.86 6.81
N ASP A 1084 -10.24 -24.40 5.65
CA ASP A 1084 -11.06 -24.35 4.42
C ASP A 1084 -12.49 -24.88 4.66
N ASP A 1085 -12.59 -26.02 5.33
CA ASP A 1085 -13.79 -26.74 5.72
C ASP A 1085 -14.65 -25.87 6.68
N PHE A 1086 -14.01 -25.00 7.47
CA PHE A 1086 -14.65 -23.96 8.28
C PHE A 1086 -15.08 -22.74 7.44
N LEU A 1087 -14.20 -22.15 6.62
CA LEU A 1087 -14.49 -20.98 5.78
C LEU A 1087 -15.68 -21.25 4.84
N GLN A 1088 -15.68 -22.40 4.17
CA GLN A 1088 -16.78 -22.86 3.30
C GLN A 1088 -18.11 -23.03 4.03
N LEU A 1089 -18.10 -23.27 5.35
CA LEU A 1089 -19.31 -23.23 6.18
C LEU A 1089 -19.63 -21.80 6.66
N PHE A 1090 -18.62 -21.00 6.98
CA PHE A 1090 -18.74 -19.62 7.44
C PHE A 1090 -19.45 -18.76 6.39
N VAL A 1091 -18.88 -18.65 5.18
CA VAL A 1091 -19.43 -17.83 4.08
C VAL A 1091 -20.77 -18.34 3.49
N THR A 1092 -21.27 -19.47 3.99
CA THR A 1092 -22.59 -20.02 3.60
C THR A 1092 -23.60 -20.05 4.75
N GLN A 1093 -23.18 -19.84 6.01
CA GLN A 1093 -24.05 -19.91 7.20
C GLN A 1093 -24.05 -18.64 8.07
N ALA A 1094 -23.07 -17.75 7.86
CA ALA A 1094 -22.97 -16.44 8.47
C ALA A 1094 -23.47 -15.29 7.56
N ASP A 1095 -23.65 -15.55 6.26
CA ASP A 1095 -24.43 -14.76 5.28
C ASP A 1095 -25.58 -13.96 5.92
N GLY A 1096 -25.55 -12.63 5.71
CA GLY A 1096 -26.52 -11.68 6.23
C GLY A 1096 -26.36 -11.34 7.73
N PHE A 1097 -25.20 -11.63 8.34
CA PHE A 1097 -24.90 -11.31 9.74
C PHE A 1097 -23.58 -10.53 10.00
N SER A 1098 -22.91 -9.99 8.98
CA SER A 1098 -21.86 -8.96 9.15
C SER A 1098 -22.46 -7.67 9.77
N PHE A 1099 -21.68 -6.95 10.60
CA PHE A 1099 -22.12 -5.75 11.33
C PHE A 1099 -21.06 -4.62 11.42
N ALA A 1100 -20.83 -3.91 10.31
CA ALA A 1100 -20.07 -2.63 10.27
C ALA A 1100 -20.83 -1.41 10.84
#